data_AF-A0A7S2Y3Q6-F1
#
_entry.id   AF-A0A7S2Y3Q6-F1
#
_cell.length_a   1.000
_cell.length_b   1.000
_cell.length_c   1.000
_cell.angle_alpha   90.00
_cell.angle_beta   90.00
_cell.angle_gamma   90.00
#
_symmetry.space_group_name_H-M   'P 1'
#
loop_
_entity.id
_entity.type
_entity.pdbx_description
1 polymer ?
#
loop_
_entity_poly.entity_id
_entity_poly.type
_entity_poly.pdbx_seq_one_letter_code
_entity_poly.pdbx_strand_id
1 'polypeptide(L)'
;QEQWKLRDVQGDEEDDDAFQARRDALERLGGRNNNEYDEEEEDWKCNVDIVEDKVAQLYGRSVRGKKEFPDFPVNHKCSIALARHAKGPLAELTYTWSVASDAGVFGTEMLYLNVHPLQQLLPRTMLLREYERVLCDVTAEVGTDINTACQFDHLRGLLMFIPGLGPRKAANLKQMVADSTGAIARRRDLLEQRLMGPVVYNNAVAFLRIQQSDQLVDQHLHPLDNTRLHPAIYIQHDWAVKIAFDALERENVKSKAIKALTDAINDSQQDVERLLDLTQQEWELRYGGTLDRCRKEWDPRVNVPSSQWRDKVGDLDLEAFANAIESKGHGRWHSHFEMLLWEFRLPFADPRKPMESLTGDSQRERLFELITGESDETLRPGKEVTGKVMSNGDFGTRVKIEGDIPAFIPLRNLSDDHVESAEDIVSQGQIVTAIIIEVKKDHMTVDMSLKMEDFRREPSSWERPSTLTPFDPHFDTGASTRIDEDNKKKREAHIEALQTALGRGTENESGGRKNRVVKRACTHPAFRNAKNNEVDSELREAGIEMVGQALIRPSAKQSDSLAIHWVVKEGSIKVIEVVEEDKETDAAIGNTLKIKDETYGSIDELLGRYIEPMNDFVDEIQCHRKFVDLTEDDVDEKLKAEKKANPKGIPYALCWTDMHPGYASLRFVTTSTPRSHLIGITPKGFSWGSRSFLTAEQLINEFKKNPRGTQSKKPVNDSQKSGSIPPPKPPAPKPAGRWGAKPAPPPGAASAAWDRPPPPPPMAPKPPVPPMQATWNNAPPPPAPPIGGGSGWNSAPLPPPRPPAGPPVGLPPAPSYVQPPSAPRPPPPPQPPVRPPPPPQGSYGQQLPPPRPPGQPPAFDSGPPSGGPIGRGRGRTLPAWMSKQS
;
A
#
# COMPACT_ATOMS: atom_id res chain seq x y z
N GLN A 1 -26.93 -10.34 -29.32
CA GLN A 1 -27.91 -10.14 -30.41
C GLN A 1 -28.87 -11.31 -30.57
N GLU A 2 -28.41 -12.58 -30.60
CA GLU A 2 -29.31 -13.74 -30.75
C GLU A 2 -30.36 -13.88 -29.63
N GLN A 3 -30.00 -13.60 -28.37
CA GLN A 3 -30.95 -13.56 -27.26
C GLN A 3 -32.04 -12.48 -27.39
N TRP A 4 -31.78 -11.41 -28.13
CA TRP A 4 -32.76 -10.33 -28.35
C TRP A 4 -33.71 -10.62 -29.51
N LYS A 5 -33.35 -11.57 -30.39
CA LYS A 5 -34.20 -12.09 -31.47
C LYS A 5 -35.14 -13.21 -31.00
N LEU A 6 -34.97 -13.70 -29.76
CA LEU A 6 -35.84 -14.66 -29.11
C LEU A 6 -37.03 -13.95 -28.45
N ARG A 7 -38.22 -14.56 -28.53
CA ARG A 7 -39.46 -14.07 -27.88
C ARG A 7 -39.40 -14.18 -26.36
N ASP A 8 -38.61 -15.11 -25.84
CA ASP A 8 -38.56 -15.38 -24.40
C ASP A 8 -37.51 -14.51 -23.71
N VAL A 9 -37.98 -13.45 -23.05
CA VAL A 9 -37.23 -12.77 -21.99
C VAL A 9 -37.97 -13.07 -20.69
N GLN A 10 -37.31 -13.79 -19.77
CA GLN A 10 -37.81 -14.09 -18.41
C GLN A 10 -39.00 -15.06 -18.28
N GLY A 11 -39.33 -15.84 -19.32
CA GLY A 11 -40.25 -16.98 -19.19
C GLY A 11 -41.74 -16.64 -19.21
N ASP A 12 -42.10 -15.40 -19.58
CA ASP A 12 -43.46 -15.02 -19.96
C ASP A 12 -43.49 -14.78 -21.48
N GLU A 13 -44.53 -15.30 -22.16
CA GLU A 13 -44.75 -15.09 -23.60
C GLU A 13 -45.02 -13.61 -23.86
N GLU A 14 -44.07 -12.91 -24.47
CA GLU A 14 -44.23 -11.51 -24.89
C GLU A 14 -45.25 -11.42 -26.04
N ASP A 15 -46.32 -10.63 -25.85
CA ASP A 15 -47.36 -10.42 -26.85
C ASP A 15 -46.79 -9.82 -28.15
N ASP A 16 -47.39 -10.17 -29.30
CA ASP A 16 -46.89 -9.83 -30.65
C ASP A 16 -46.61 -8.32 -30.83
N ASP A 17 -47.45 -7.46 -30.26
CA ASP A 17 -47.31 -6.00 -30.35
C ASP A 17 -46.12 -5.47 -29.52
N ALA A 18 -45.84 -6.09 -28.36
CA ALA A 18 -44.72 -5.72 -27.50
C ALA A 18 -43.38 -6.16 -28.10
N PHE A 19 -43.33 -7.37 -28.65
CA PHE A 19 -42.18 -7.86 -29.41
C PHE A 19 -41.89 -6.96 -30.62
N GLN A 20 -42.92 -6.57 -31.36
CA GLN A 20 -42.78 -5.72 -32.53
C GLN A 20 -42.32 -4.31 -32.16
N ALA A 21 -42.85 -3.73 -31.08
CA ALA A 21 -42.41 -2.43 -30.58
C ALA A 21 -40.93 -2.44 -30.12
N ARG A 22 -40.48 -3.53 -29.49
CA ARG A 22 -39.08 -3.74 -29.07
C ARG A 22 -38.16 -3.89 -30.28
N ARG A 23 -38.59 -4.64 -31.29
CA ARG A 23 -37.88 -4.84 -32.56
C ARG A 23 -37.77 -3.54 -33.36
N ASP A 24 -38.86 -2.78 -33.45
CA ASP A 24 -38.89 -1.50 -34.15
C ASP A 24 -38.10 -0.41 -33.39
N ALA A 25 -38.04 -0.46 -32.05
CA ALA A 25 -37.15 0.39 -31.26
C ALA A 25 -35.67 0.08 -31.51
N LEU A 26 -35.33 -1.20 -31.68
CA LEU A 26 -33.98 -1.65 -32.05
C LEU A 26 -33.62 -1.20 -33.48
N GLU A 27 -34.54 -1.31 -34.44
CA GLU A 27 -34.37 -0.81 -35.81
C GLU A 27 -34.24 0.73 -35.85
N ARG A 28 -34.97 1.46 -35.00
CA ARG A 28 -34.83 2.92 -34.87
C ARG A 28 -33.49 3.35 -34.26
N LEU A 29 -32.91 2.54 -33.37
CA LEU A 29 -31.56 2.75 -32.84
C LEU A 29 -30.48 2.50 -33.90
N GLY A 30 -30.79 1.74 -34.96
CA GLY A 30 -29.88 1.40 -36.06
C GLY A 30 -29.70 2.45 -37.15
N GLY A 31 -30.33 3.62 -37.05
CA GLY A 31 -30.16 4.70 -38.03
C GLY A 31 -30.80 4.41 -39.40
N ARG A 32 -31.52 5.39 -39.94
CA ARG A 32 -32.02 5.33 -41.33
C ARG A 32 -30.86 5.41 -42.30
N ASN A 33 -30.50 4.30 -42.94
CA ASN A 33 -29.83 4.34 -44.24
C ASN A 33 -30.79 3.91 -45.34
N ASN A 34 -31.42 4.90 -45.97
CA ASN A 34 -31.86 4.78 -47.35
C ASN A 34 -30.64 5.06 -48.23
N ASN A 35 -29.98 4.02 -48.73
CA ASN A 35 -29.60 3.88 -50.15
C ASN A 35 -28.68 2.66 -50.35
N GLU A 36 -29.18 1.74 -51.16
CA GLU A 36 -28.48 0.90 -52.16
C GLU A 36 -27.00 0.51 -51.96
N TYR A 37 -26.82 -0.80 -51.75
CA TYR A 37 -25.61 -1.61 -52.02
C TYR A 37 -24.33 -1.25 -51.28
N ASP A 38 -24.25 -1.60 -49.99
CA ASP A 38 -23.00 -2.06 -49.37
C ASP A 38 -23.37 -3.11 -48.30
N GLU A 39 -23.16 -4.39 -48.61
CA GLU A 39 -23.24 -5.52 -47.67
C GLU A 39 -21.97 -5.58 -46.82
N GLU A 40 -21.63 -4.49 -46.11
CA GLU A 40 -20.76 -4.60 -44.94
C GLU A 40 -21.69 -4.56 -43.73
N GLU A 41 -21.92 -5.73 -43.12
CA GLU A 41 -22.46 -5.81 -41.75
C GLU A 41 -21.60 -4.89 -40.89
N GLU A 42 -22.10 -3.70 -40.53
CA GLU A 42 -21.51 -2.89 -39.47
C GLU A 42 -21.62 -3.72 -38.19
N ASP A 43 -20.59 -4.53 -37.94
CA ASP A 43 -20.36 -5.27 -36.70
C ASP A 43 -20.39 -4.23 -35.58
N TRP A 44 -21.53 -4.12 -34.89
CA TRP A 44 -21.61 -3.34 -33.66
C TRP A 44 -20.58 -3.92 -32.69
N LYS A 45 -19.43 -3.27 -32.58
CA LYS A 45 -18.43 -3.55 -31.55
C LYS A 45 -18.87 -2.84 -30.28
N CYS A 46 -19.28 -3.59 -29.27
CA CYS A 46 -19.54 -3.04 -27.96
C CYS A 46 -18.22 -2.47 -27.43
N ASN A 47 -18.15 -1.17 -27.18
CA ASN A 47 -16.98 -0.56 -26.57
C ASN A 47 -16.81 -1.12 -25.14
N VAL A 48 -15.67 -1.75 -24.89
CA VAL A 48 -15.30 -2.27 -23.57
C VAL A 48 -14.27 -1.34 -22.97
N ASP A 49 -14.72 -0.52 -22.02
CA ASP A 49 -13.85 0.36 -21.26
C ASP A 49 -13.57 -0.23 -19.87
N ILE A 50 -12.31 -0.10 -19.45
CA ILE A 50 -11.88 -0.44 -18.09
C ILE A 50 -12.10 0.78 -17.21
N VAL A 51 -12.67 0.57 -16.02
CA VAL A 51 -12.98 1.62 -15.04
C VAL A 51 -12.38 1.24 -13.69
N GLU A 52 -11.83 2.22 -12.97
CA GLU A 52 -11.28 2.01 -11.63
C GLU A 52 -12.39 1.61 -10.63
N ASP A 53 -12.17 0.55 -9.87
CA ASP A 53 -13.18 -0.06 -9.03
C ASP A 53 -13.08 0.33 -7.55
N LYS A 54 -12.14 1.21 -7.15
CA LYS A 54 -11.93 1.57 -5.72
C LYS A 54 -13.20 2.11 -5.05
N VAL A 55 -13.94 2.97 -5.73
CA VAL A 55 -15.23 3.51 -5.23
C VAL A 55 -16.29 2.41 -5.17
N ALA A 56 -16.30 1.52 -6.16
CA ALA A 56 -17.22 0.39 -6.20
C ALA A 56 -16.96 -0.64 -5.08
N GLN A 57 -15.68 -0.92 -4.80
CA GLN A 57 -15.21 -1.78 -3.71
C GLN A 57 -15.62 -1.22 -2.34
N LEU A 58 -15.54 0.11 -2.17
CA LEU A 58 -16.01 0.82 -0.97
C LEU A 58 -17.53 0.69 -0.82
N TYR A 59 -18.28 0.94 -1.89
CA TYR A 59 -19.74 0.79 -1.90
C TYR A 59 -20.18 -0.64 -1.58
N GLY A 60 -19.61 -1.65 -2.23
CA GLY A 60 -20.03 -3.05 -2.10
C GLY A 60 -19.93 -3.60 -0.68
N ARG A 61 -19.03 -3.03 0.14
CA ARG A 61 -18.83 -3.38 1.56
C ARG A 61 -19.52 -2.42 2.54
N SER A 62 -20.00 -1.28 2.06
CA SER A 62 -20.63 -0.24 2.88
C SER A 62 -22.00 -0.67 3.44
N VAL A 63 -22.43 0.03 4.50
CA VAL A 63 -23.80 -0.09 5.03
C VAL A 63 -24.83 0.31 3.96
N ARG A 64 -24.51 1.32 3.14
CA ARG A 64 -25.35 1.76 2.01
C ARG A 64 -25.58 0.62 1.01
N GLY A 65 -24.52 -0.04 0.54
CA GLY A 65 -24.64 -1.16 -0.40
C GLY A 65 -25.43 -2.33 0.18
N LYS A 66 -25.29 -2.62 1.48
CA LYS A 66 -26.11 -3.61 2.18
C LYS A 66 -27.58 -3.20 2.31
N LYS A 67 -27.87 -1.90 2.44
CA LYS A 67 -29.25 -1.40 2.55
C LYS A 67 -29.95 -1.34 1.19
N GLU A 68 -29.25 -0.87 0.16
CA GLU A 68 -29.81 -0.78 -1.20
C GLU A 68 -30.04 -2.15 -1.82
N PHE A 69 -29.12 -3.10 -1.60
CA PHE A 69 -29.23 -4.46 -2.15
C PHE A 69 -28.93 -5.52 -1.08
N PRO A 70 -29.83 -5.80 -0.12
CA PRO A 70 -29.58 -6.72 0.98
C PRO A 70 -29.16 -8.13 0.51
N ASP A 71 -29.85 -8.65 -0.50
CA ASP A 71 -29.70 -10.03 -0.96
C ASP A 71 -28.54 -10.24 -1.97
N PHE A 72 -27.89 -9.15 -2.40
CA PHE A 72 -26.86 -9.24 -3.43
C PHE A 72 -25.49 -9.53 -2.80
N PRO A 73 -24.66 -10.42 -3.42
CA PRO A 73 -23.29 -10.60 -3.00
C PRO A 73 -22.47 -9.32 -3.27
N VAL A 74 -21.34 -9.18 -2.57
CA VAL A 74 -20.47 -7.99 -2.63
C VAL A 74 -20.06 -7.68 -4.07
N ASN A 75 -19.69 -8.68 -4.86
CA ASN A 75 -19.21 -8.47 -6.23
C ASN A 75 -20.30 -7.87 -7.14
N HIS A 76 -21.57 -8.30 -7.01
CA HIS A 76 -22.66 -7.71 -7.80
C HIS A 76 -22.91 -6.25 -7.42
N LYS A 77 -22.80 -5.92 -6.12
CA LYS A 77 -22.87 -4.53 -5.65
C LYS A 77 -21.75 -3.69 -6.22
N CYS A 78 -20.53 -4.23 -6.26
CA CYS A 78 -19.39 -3.58 -6.91
C CYS A 78 -19.67 -3.36 -8.41
N SER A 79 -20.18 -4.35 -9.15
CA SER A 79 -20.52 -4.18 -10.57
C SER A 79 -21.56 -3.09 -10.82
N ILE A 80 -22.59 -3.01 -9.96
CA ILE A 80 -23.60 -1.94 -10.02
C ILE A 80 -22.94 -0.57 -9.79
N ALA A 81 -22.12 -0.45 -8.75
CA ALA A 81 -21.43 0.79 -8.44
C ALA A 81 -20.41 1.19 -9.50
N LEU A 82 -19.74 0.22 -10.16
CA LEU A 82 -18.84 0.47 -11.28
C LEU A 82 -19.59 1.07 -12.46
N ALA A 83 -20.76 0.52 -12.81
CA ALA A 83 -21.61 1.06 -13.85
C ALA A 83 -22.14 2.47 -13.52
N ARG A 84 -22.53 2.71 -12.26
CA ARG A 84 -22.95 4.05 -11.80
C ARG A 84 -21.78 5.04 -11.81
N HIS A 85 -20.59 4.61 -11.41
CA HIS A 85 -19.38 5.43 -11.44
C HIS A 85 -19.02 5.80 -12.88
N ALA A 86 -19.07 4.87 -13.83
CA ALA A 86 -18.85 5.13 -15.25
C ALA A 86 -19.86 6.15 -15.83
N LYS A 87 -21.12 6.12 -15.39
CA LYS A 87 -22.15 7.11 -15.79
C LYS A 87 -21.97 8.47 -15.15
N GLY A 88 -21.49 8.51 -13.91
CA GLY A 88 -21.41 9.74 -13.12
C GLY A 88 -20.47 9.57 -11.93
N PRO A 89 -19.16 9.75 -12.11
CA PRO A 89 -18.16 9.56 -11.05
C PRO A 89 -18.47 10.42 -9.82
N LEU A 90 -18.85 11.68 -10.07
CA LEU A 90 -19.20 12.65 -9.03
C LEU A 90 -20.41 12.20 -8.18
N ALA A 91 -21.44 11.62 -8.79
CA ALA A 91 -22.63 11.20 -8.07
C ALA A 91 -22.32 10.04 -7.12
N GLU A 92 -21.55 9.04 -7.58
CA GLU A 92 -21.14 7.95 -6.70
C GLU A 92 -20.15 8.38 -5.62
N LEU A 93 -19.18 9.24 -5.95
CA LEU A 93 -18.24 9.79 -4.98
C LEU A 93 -18.94 10.62 -3.89
N THR A 94 -19.79 11.58 -4.27
CA THR A 94 -20.53 12.39 -3.31
C THR A 94 -21.44 11.53 -2.42
N TYR A 95 -22.02 10.46 -2.96
CA TYR A 95 -22.92 9.63 -2.17
C TYR A 95 -22.19 8.74 -1.14
N THR A 96 -20.87 8.54 -1.26
CA THR A 96 -20.06 7.96 -0.17
C THR A 96 -20.09 8.79 1.13
N TRP A 97 -20.42 10.08 1.03
CA TRP A 97 -20.54 10.98 2.18
C TRP A 97 -21.86 10.85 2.96
N SER A 98 -22.81 10.06 2.48
CA SER A 98 -24.16 10.01 3.07
C SER A 98 -24.27 9.23 4.39
N VAL A 99 -23.30 8.38 4.68
CA VAL A 99 -23.29 7.57 5.90
C VAL A 99 -22.50 8.33 6.96
N ALA A 100 -23.16 8.65 8.08
CA ALA A 100 -22.44 9.05 9.27
C ALA A 100 -21.88 7.79 9.92
N SER A 101 -20.59 7.81 10.25
CA SER A 101 -19.98 6.82 11.15
C SER A 101 -20.74 6.72 12.48
N ASP A 102 -20.49 5.67 13.26
CA ASP A 102 -21.07 5.50 14.61
C ASP A 102 -20.76 6.69 15.55
N ALA A 103 -19.73 7.49 15.22
CA ALA A 103 -19.34 8.72 15.91
C ALA A 103 -20.06 9.99 15.38
N GLY A 104 -20.97 9.87 14.41
CA GLY A 104 -21.71 10.98 13.80
C GLY A 104 -20.93 11.81 12.77
N VAL A 105 -19.76 11.34 12.33
CA VAL A 105 -18.90 12.02 11.35
C VAL A 105 -19.18 11.48 9.95
N PHE A 106 -19.45 12.37 8.99
CA PHE A 106 -19.69 12.03 7.58
C PHE A 106 -18.38 11.91 6.79
N GLY A 107 -18.40 11.12 5.72
CA GLY A 107 -17.29 11.06 4.76
C GLY A 107 -16.09 10.22 5.16
N THR A 108 -16.17 9.51 6.29
CA THR A 108 -15.05 8.69 6.81
C THR A 108 -14.61 7.59 5.83
N GLU A 109 -15.53 7.13 4.99
CA GLU A 109 -15.33 6.13 3.96
C GLU A 109 -14.35 6.61 2.88
N MET A 110 -14.33 7.92 2.59
CA MET A 110 -13.40 8.50 1.63
C MET A 110 -11.94 8.43 2.09
N LEU A 111 -11.69 8.32 3.40
CA LEU A 111 -10.33 8.19 3.93
C LEU A 111 -9.66 6.86 3.54
N TYR A 112 -10.44 5.87 3.10
CA TYR A 112 -9.93 4.60 2.58
C TYR A 112 -9.59 4.66 1.09
N LEU A 113 -9.97 5.74 0.40
CA LEU A 113 -9.49 5.98 -0.95
C LEU A 113 -8.05 6.50 -0.86
N ASN A 114 -7.13 5.81 -1.52
CA ASN A 114 -5.75 6.28 -1.65
C ASN A 114 -5.67 7.28 -2.80
N VAL A 115 -5.87 8.56 -2.51
CA VAL A 115 -5.79 9.65 -3.50
C VAL A 115 -4.36 10.17 -3.65
N HIS A 116 -3.51 10.00 -2.63
CA HIS A 116 -2.11 10.44 -2.68
C HIS A 116 -1.24 9.60 -1.71
N PRO A 117 -0.02 9.17 -2.09
CA PRO A 117 0.85 8.34 -1.24
C PRO A 117 1.11 8.93 0.15
N LEU A 118 1.24 10.26 0.21
CA LEU A 118 1.52 11.01 1.45
C LEU A 118 0.26 11.39 2.24
N GLN A 119 -0.94 10.98 1.82
CA GLN A 119 -2.20 11.39 2.49
C GLN A 119 -2.24 11.00 3.97
N GLN A 120 -1.58 9.90 4.34
CA GLN A 120 -1.54 9.40 5.72
C GLN A 120 -0.72 10.31 6.66
N LEU A 121 0.08 11.22 6.10
CA LEU A 121 0.84 12.21 6.88
C LEU A 121 -0.06 13.38 7.35
N LEU A 122 -1.26 13.52 6.77
CA LEU A 122 -2.18 14.62 7.10
C LEU A 122 -3.16 14.23 8.22
N PRO A 123 -3.54 15.16 9.10
CA PRO A 123 -4.63 14.94 10.04
C PRO A 123 -5.93 14.60 9.31
N ARG A 124 -6.62 13.53 9.73
CA ARG A 124 -7.88 13.06 9.11
C ARG A 124 -8.95 14.15 9.02
N THR A 125 -9.03 15.03 10.02
CA THR A 125 -9.98 16.16 10.04
C THR A 125 -9.68 17.21 8.97
N MET A 126 -8.40 17.46 8.70
CA MET A 126 -7.98 18.35 7.63
C MET A 126 -8.32 17.74 6.26
N LEU A 127 -8.02 16.45 6.09
CA LEU A 127 -8.29 15.74 4.84
C LEU A 127 -9.79 15.69 4.50
N LEU A 128 -10.64 15.37 5.48
CA LEU A 128 -12.10 15.41 5.32
C LEU A 128 -12.59 16.81 4.92
N ARG A 129 -12.06 17.86 5.53
CA ARG A 129 -12.45 19.24 5.22
C ARG A 129 -12.09 19.62 3.78
N GLU A 130 -10.91 19.21 3.31
CA GLU A 130 -10.51 19.47 1.92
C GLU A 130 -11.33 18.62 0.94
N TYR A 131 -11.66 17.36 1.24
CA TYR A 131 -12.60 16.58 0.43
C TYR A 131 -13.98 17.23 0.34
N GLU A 132 -14.54 17.67 1.47
CA GLU A 132 -15.82 18.37 1.50
C GLU A 132 -15.80 19.63 0.63
N ARG A 133 -14.71 20.41 0.71
CA ARG A 133 -14.52 21.62 -0.07
C ARG A 133 -14.48 21.33 -1.57
N VAL A 134 -13.64 20.39 -2.00
CA VAL A 134 -13.51 20.03 -3.42
C VAL A 134 -14.82 19.47 -3.96
N LEU A 135 -15.52 18.62 -3.19
CA LEU A 135 -16.83 18.10 -3.60
C LEU A 135 -17.88 19.22 -3.70
N CYS A 136 -17.88 20.21 -2.80
CA CYS A 136 -18.73 21.40 -2.92
C CYS A 136 -18.42 22.19 -4.20
N ASP A 137 -17.15 22.49 -4.46
CA ASP A 137 -16.72 23.30 -5.60
C ASP A 137 -17.10 22.61 -6.92
N VAL A 138 -16.73 21.34 -7.09
CA VAL A 138 -17.04 20.58 -8.31
C VAL A 138 -18.56 20.37 -8.49
N THR A 139 -19.30 20.11 -7.41
CA THR A 139 -20.76 19.94 -7.49
C THR A 139 -21.47 21.25 -7.84
N ALA A 140 -20.96 22.39 -7.36
CA ALA A 140 -21.48 23.70 -7.73
C ALA A 140 -21.22 24.02 -9.21
N GLU A 141 -20.02 23.72 -9.72
CA GLU A 141 -19.67 23.93 -11.13
C GLU A 141 -20.50 23.06 -12.09
N VAL A 142 -20.61 21.76 -11.78
CA VAL A 142 -21.40 20.80 -12.57
C VAL A 142 -22.88 21.09 -12.45
N GLY A 143 -23.34 21.44 -11.25
CA GLY A 143 -24.72 21.64 -10.90
C GLY A 143 -25.53 20.34 -10.80
N THR A 144 -26.79 20.43 -10.39
CA THR A 144 -27.62 19.25 -10.11
C THR A 144 -29.05 19.47 -10.54
N ASP A 145 -29.63 18.49 -11.27
CA ASP A 145 -31.07 18.48 -11.51
C ASP A 145 -31.80 18.05 -10.23
N ILE A 146 -32.61 18.95 -9.70
CA ILE A 146 -33.27 18.77 -8.40
C ILE A 146 -34.26 17.60 -8.43
N ASN A 147 -35.00 17.44 -9.52
CA ASN A 147 -36.04 16.43 -9.63
C ASN A 147 -35.42 15.04 -9.73
N THR A 148 -34.45 14.86 -10.62
CA THR A 148 -33.71 13.60 -10.76
C THR A 148 -33.01 13.21 -9.44
N ALA A 149 -32.37 14.15 -8.75
CA ALA A 149 -31.68 13.87 -7.49
C ALA A 149 -32.62 13.57 -6.31
N CYS A 150 -33.83 14.14 -6.31
CA CYS A 150 -34.88 13.80 -5.35
C CYS A 150 -35.51 12.43 -5.67
N GLN A 151 -35.72 12.12 -6.95
CA GLN A 151 -36.32 10.87 -7.42
C GLN A 151 -35.42 9.66 -7.15
N PHE A 152 -34.15 9.72 -7.53
CA PHE A 152 -33.24 8.58 -7.46
C PHE A 152 -32.27 8.68 -6.29
N ASP A 153 -32.31 7.68 -5.39
CA ASP A 153 -31.45 7.66 -4.19
C ASP A 153 -29.96 7.75 -4.50
N HIS A 154 -29.50 7.09 -5.55
CA HIS A 154 -28.09 7.08 -5.94
C HIS A 154 -27.55 8.44 -6.42
N LEU A 155 -28.43 9.39 -6.77
CA LEU A 155 -28.06 10.74 -7.22
C LEU A 155 -28.22 11.80 -6.12
N ARG A 156 -28.81 11.41 -4.98
CA ARG A 156 -29.01 12.29 -3.82
C ARG A 156 -27.69 12.82 -3.24
N GLY A 157 -26.60 12.09 -3.43
CA GLY A 157 -25.23 12.51 -3.08
C GLY A 157 -24.94 13.95 -3.50
N LEU A 158 -25.39 14.33 -4.70
CA LEU A 158 -25.13 15.65 -5.27
C LEU A 158 -25.78 16.79 -4.46
N LEU A 159 -27.01 16.60 -3.97
CA LEU A 159 -27.75 17.65 -3.26
C LEU A 159 -27.07 18.08 -1.95
N MET A 160 -26.30 17.22 -1.29
CA MET A 160 -25.67 17.59 -0.01
C MET A 160 -24.47 18.52 -0.18
N PHE A 161 -23.89 18.59 -1.38
CA PHE A 161 -22.74 19.44 -1.70
C PHE A 161 -23.12 20.72 -2.44
N ILE A 162 -24.41 20.93 -2.72
CA ILE A 162 -24.88 22.20 -3.26
C ILE A 162 -24.68 23.31 -2.21
N PRO A 163 -24.13 24.48 -2.58
CA PRO A 163 -23.90 25.59 -1.65
C PRO A 163 -25.15 25.98 -0.86
N GLY A 164 -25.01 26.06 0.47
CA GLY A 164 -26.11 26.37 1.38
C GLY A 164 -26.92 25.15 1.83
N LEU A 165 -26.82 24.02 1.12
CA LEU A 165 -27.29 22.72 1.58
C LEU A 165 -26.21 22.03 2.44
N GLY A 166 -26.48 20.78 2.76
CA GLY A 166 -25.70 19.93 3.65
C GLY A 166 -26.49 18.65 3.91
N PRO A 167 -25.92 17.60 4.51
CA PRO A 167 -26.53 16.27 4.59
C PRO A 167 -27.97 16.30 5.15
N ARG A 168 -28.18 17.08 6.22
CA ARG A 168 -29.49 17.25 6.88
C ARG A 168 -30.50 18.03 6.02
N LYS A 169 -30.08 19.12 5.39
CA LYS A 169 -30.96 19.96 4.57
C LYS A 169 -31.35 19.26 3.28
N ALA A 170 -30.41 18.57 2.63
CA ALA A 170 -30.67 17.77 1.44
C ALA A 170 -31.63 16.61 1.73
N ALA A 171 -31.47 15.94 2.88
CA ALA A 171 -32.42 14.93 3.35
C ALA A 171 -33.84 15.47 3.50
N ASN A 172 -33.97 16.62 4.16
CA ASN A 172 -35.25 17.27 4.38
C ASN A 172 -35.88 17.75 3.07
N LEU A 173 -35.09 18.36 2.19
CA LEU A 173 -35.56 18.83 0.87
C LEU A 173 -36.15 17.68 0.07
N LYS A 174 -35.46 16.54 -0.02
CA LYS A 174 -35.97 15.35 -0.72
C LYS A 174 -37.31 14.88 -0.13
N GLN A 175 -37.39 14.77 1.19
CA GLN A 175 -38.61 14.34 1.87
C GLN A 175 -39.78 15.31 1.57
N MET A 176 -39.53 16.62 1.67
CA MET A 176 -40.55 17.63 1.42
C MET A 176 -41.01 17.65 -0.04
N VAL A 177 -40.12 17.45 -1.01
CA VAL A 177 -40.49 17.35 -2.44
C VAL A 177 -41.39 16.13 -2.67
N ALA A 178 -41.02 14.97 -2.09
CA ALA A 178 -41.83 13.76 -2.18
C ALA A 178 -43.22 13.91 -1.54
N ASP A 179 -43.31 14.61 -0.41
CA ASP A 179 -44.56 14.76 0.35
C ASP A 179 -45.51 15.83 -0.22
N SER A 180 -44.99 16.87 -0.89
CA SER A 180 -45.77 18.05 -1.27
C SER A 180 -46.15 18.13 -2.75
N THR A 181 -45.19 17.93 -3.65
CA THR A 181 -45.32 18.31 -5.06
C THR A 181 -44.98 17.20 -6.04
N GLY A 182 -44.22 16.19 -5.61
CA GLY A 182 -43.69 15.14 -6.47
C GLY A 182 -42.54 15.63 -7.36
N ALA A 183 -42.73 16.75 -8.07
CA ALA A 183 -41.72 17.38 -8.92
C ALA A 183 -41.79 18.92 -8.84
N ILE A 184 -40.64 19.56 -9.01
CA ILE A 184 -40.48 21.02 -9.00
C ILE A 184 -40.47 21.55 -10.42
N ALA A 185 -41.42 22.45 -10.70
CA ALA A 185 -41.65 23.08 -12.00
C ALA A 185 -40.75 24.30 -12.24
N ARG A 186 -40.62 25.13 -11.20
CA ARG A 186 -39.96 26.43 -11.27
C ARG A 186 -39.04 26.59 -10.07
N ARG A 187 -37.88 27.19 -10.27
CA ARG A 187 -36.94 27.47 -9.17
C ARG A 187 -37.62 28.24 -8.02
N ARG A 188 -38.50 29.18 -8.36
CA ARG A 188 -39.27 29.99 -7.39
C ARG A 188 -40.17 29.18 -6.46
N ASP A 189 -40.63 28.01 -6.89
CA ASP A 189 -41.50 27.14 -6.07
C ASP A 189 -40.78 26.67 -4.80
N LEU A 190 -39.44 26.59 -4.82
CA LEU A 190 -38.61 26.24 -3.67
C LEU A 190 -38.76 27.22 -2.50
N LEU A 191 -39.03 28.50 -2.80
CA LEU A 191 -39.36 29.52 -1.80
C LEU A 191 -40.84 29.53 -1.45
N GLU A 192 -41.71 29.52 -2.47
CA GLU A 192 -43.16 29.71 -2.29
C GLU A 192 -43.78 28.56 -1.49
N GLN A 193 -43.29 27.34 -1.72
CA GLN A 193 -43.72 26.14 -1.01
C GLN A 193 -42.93 25.88 0.28
N ARG A 194 -42.06 26.81 0.68
CA ARG A 194 -41.22 26.75 1.89
C ARG A 194 -40.33 25.50 1.96
N LEU A 195 -39.93 24.96 0.81
CA LEU A 195 -39.00 23.84 0.71
C LEU A 195 -37.58 24.25 1.14
N MET A 196 -37.23 25.53 0.93
CA MET A 196 -35.99 26.14 1.39
C MET A 196 -36.23 27.51 2.03
N GLY A 197 -35.40 27.87 3.01
CA GLY A 197 -35.38 29.21 3.59
C GLY A 197 -34.72 30.24 2.66
N PRO A 198 -35.03 31.55 2.78
CA PRO A 198 -34.55 32.57 1.85
C PRO A 198 -33.04 32.63 1.65
N VAL A 199 -32.26 32.51 2.73
CA VAL A 199 -30.80 32.51 2.68
C VAL A 199 -30.26 31.27 1.97
N VAL A 200 -30.85 30.11 2.24
CA VAL A 200 -30.44 28.84 1.62
C VAL A 200 -30.77 28.86 0.13
N TYR A 201 -31.96 29.35 -0.22
CA TYR A 201 -32.37 29.51 -1.61
C TYR A 201 -31.41 30.39 -2.40
N ASN A 202 -31.09 31.59 -1.90
CA ASN A 202 -30.18 32.51 -2.60
C ASN A 202 -28.79 31.88 -2.83
N ASN A 203 -28.32 31.05 -1.89
CA ASN A 203 -27.05 30.37 -2.03
C ASN A 203 -27.12 29.17 -2.99
N ALA A 204 -28.23 28.41 -3.02
CA ALA A 204 -28.31 27.13 -3.70
C ALA A 204 -28.86 27.21 -5.13
N VAL A 205 -29.78 28.15 -5.40
CA VAL A 205 -30.69 28.06 -6.56
C VAL A 205 -29.99 28.15 -7.91
N ALA A 206 -28.86 28.85 -8.01
CA ALA A 206 -28.09 28.94 -9.26
C ALA A 206 -27.48 27.59 -9.68
N PHE A 207 -27.25 26.70 -8.72
CA PHE A 207 -26.63 25.39 -8.91
C PHE A 207 -27.65 24.27 -9.10
N LEU A 208 -28.92 24.56 -8.85
CA LEU A 208 -30.04 23.64 -9.03
C LEU A 208 -30.72 23.92 -10.36
N ARG A 209 -30.65 22.97 -11.30
CA ARG A 209 -31.37 23.07 -12.59
C ARG A 209 -32.70 22.33 -12.51
N ILE A 210 -33.60 22.68 -13.41
CA ILE A 210 -34.85 21.97 -13.66
C ILE A 210 -34.85 21.56 -15.13
N GLN A 211 -34.76 20.25 -15.37
CA GLN A 211 -34.86 19.69 -16.71
C GLN A 211 -36.27 19.19 -16.99
N GLN A 212 -36.62 19.16 -18.28
CA GLN A 212 -37.84 18.49 -18.73
C GLN A 212 -37.77 17.02 -18.33
N SER A 213 -38.83 16.53 -17.69
CA SER A 213 -38.97 15.13 -17.29
C SER A 213 -40.40 14.65 -17.54
N ASP A 214 -40.62 13.33 -17.45
CA ASP A 214 -41.94 12.73 -17.61
C ASP A 214 -42.98 13.28 -16.61
N GLN A 215 -42.52 13.73 -15.44
CA GLN A 215 -43.36 14.35 -14.41
C GLN A 215 -43.76 15.80 -14.73
N LEU A 216 -43.10 16.42 -15.71
CA LEU A 216 -43.24 17.84 -16.05
C LEU A 216 -43.73 18.08 -17.48
N VAL A 217 -44.18 17.05 -18.20
CA VAL A 217 -44.60 17.14 -19.63
C VAL A 217 -45.66 18.22 -19.86
N ASP A 218 -46.62 18.36 -18.95
CA ASP A 218 -47.71 19.34 -19.06
C ASP A 218 -47.33 20.75 -18.58
N GLN A 219 -46.10 20.95 -18.10
CA GLN A 219 -45.68 22.18 -17.46
C GLN A 219 -44.78 23.02 -18.37
N HIS A 220 -45.06 24.32 -18.43
CA HIS A 220 -44.25 25.27 -19.19
C HIS A 220 -43.05 25.70 -18.34
N LEU A 221 -41.89 25.12 -18.62
CA LEU A 221 -40.65 25.43 -17.92
C LEU A 221 -40.08 26.77 -18.36
N HIS A 222 -39.45 27.48 -17.43
CA HIS A 222 -38.72 28.71 -17.74
C HIS A 222 -37.37 28.36 -18.40
N PRO A 223 -37.04 28.89 -19.60
CA PRO A 223 -35.81 28.50 -20.30
C PRO A 223 -34.53 28.68 -19.48
N LEU A 224 -34.49 29.73 -18.64
CA LEU A 224 -33.33 30.03 -17.80
C LEU A 224 -33.24 29.19 -16.51
N ASP A 225 -34.27 28.41 -16.16
CA ASP A 225 -34.18 27.47 -15.02
C ASP A 225 -33.27 26.28 -15.34
N ASN A 226 -32.93 26.11 -16.63
CA ASN A 226 -31.95 25.16 -17.13
C ASN A 226 -30.59 25.83 -17.48
N THR A 227 -30.24 26.90 -16.77
CA THR A 227 -28.96 27.64 -16.92
C THR A 227 -28.34 27.93 -15.55
N ARG A 228 -27.06 28.27 -15.48
CA ARG A 228 -26.38 28.69 -14.24
C ARG A 228 -26.75 30.10 -13.78
N LEU A 229 -27.64 30.77 -14.51
CA LEU A 229 -28.08 32.11 -14.17
C LEU A 229 -28.89 32.11 -12.88
N HIS A 230 -28.44 32.91 -11.91
CA HIS A 230 -29.16 33.11 -10.68
C HIS A 230 -30.50 33.83 -10.97
N PRO A 231 -31.65 33.40 -10.40
CA PRO A 231 -32.96 33.99 -10.67
C PRO A 231 -33.07 35.51 -10.43
N ALA A 232 -32.16 36.11 -9.67
CA ALA A 232 -32.08 37.57 -9.54
C ALA A 232 -31.96 38.28 -10.91
N ILE A 233 -31.25 37.69 -11.89
CA ILE A 233 -31.01 38.34 -13.19
C ILE A 233 -32.27 38.41 -14.08
N TYR A 234 -33.19 37.46 -13.94
CA TYR A 234 -34.38 37.34 -14.81
C TYR A 234 -35.72 37.39 -14.08
N ILE A 235 -35.74 37.37 -12.74
CA ILE A 235 -36.96 37.54 -11.93
C ILE A 235 -36.94 38.88 -11.17
N GLN A 236 -35.80 39.30 -10.63
CA GLN A 236 -35.74 40.54 -9.83
C GLN A 236 -35.47 41.77 -10.71
N HIS A 237 -34.65 41.61 -11.75
CA HIS A 237 -34.17 42.73 -12.56
C HIS A 237 -34.62 42.69 -14.03
N ASP A 238 -35.15 41.58 -14.55
CA ASP A 238 -35.54 41.41 -15.96
C ASP A 238 -34.41 41.69 -17.00
N TRP A 239 -33.14 41.71 -16.58
CA TRP A 239 -32.01 42.02 -17.47
C TRP A 239 -31.84 41.02 -18.60
N ALA A 240 -32.01 39.73 -18.31
CA ALA A 240 -31.94 38.70 -19.34
C ALA A 240 -33.01 38.86 -20.42
N VAL A 241 -34.23 39.20 -20.00
CA VAL A 241 -35.36 39.44 -20.91
C VAL A 241 -35.06 40.65 -21.78
N LYS A 242 -34.56 41.74 -21.18
CA LYS A 242 -34.20 42.95 -21.92
C LYS A 242 -33.10 42.67 -22.96
N ILE A 243 -32.02 41.99 -22.57
CA ILE A 243 -30.93 41.61 -23.49
C ILE A 243 -31.47 40.80 -24.66
N ALA A 244 -32.37 39.84 -24.41
CA ALA A 244 -32.97 39.03 -25.48
C ALA A 244 -33.86 39.87 -26.43
N PHE A 245 -34.64 40.82 -25.91
CA PHE A 245 -35.42 41.72 -26.77
C PHE A 245 -34.54 42.66 -27.60
N ASP A 246 -33.51 43.24 -26.97
CA ASP A 246 -32.57 44.15 -27.63
C ASP A 246 -31.77 43.42 -28.73
N ALA A 247 -31.29 42.19 -28.45
CA ALA A 247 -30.59 41.34 -29.43
C ALA A 247 -31.48 40.97 -30.63
N LEU A 248 -32.77 40.72 -30.39
CA LEU A 248 -33.72 40.36 -31.44
C LEU A 248 -34.33 41.58 -32.15
N GLU A 249 -33.97 42.80 -31.76
CA GLU A 249 -34.55 44.07 -32.23
C GLU A 249 -36.09 44.10 -32.12
N ARG A 250 -36.62 43.58 -31.02
CA ARG A 250 -38.06 43.47 -30.77
C ARG A 250 -38.51 44.40 -29.65
N GLU A 251 -39.74 44.90 -29.75
CA GLU A 251 -40.36 45.63 -28.65
C GLU A 251 -40.51 44.74 -27.40
N ASN A 252 -40.15 45.28 -26.24
CA ASN A 252 -40.22 44.58 -24.97
C ASN A 252 -41.68 44.43 -24.50
N VAL A 253 -42.30 43.33 -24.91
CA VAL A 253 -43.66 42.94 -24.53
C VAL A 253 -43.60 41.78 -23.54
N LYS A 254 -44.02 42.02 -22.28
CA LYS A 254 -43.92 41.01 -21.20
C LYS A 254 -44.54 39.66 -21.51
N SER A 255 -45.67 39.61 -22.21
CA SER A 255 -46.33 38.34 -22.61
C SER A 255 -45.51 37.52 -23.60
N LYS A 256 -44.52 38.13 -24.28
CA LYS A 256 -43.61 37.49 -25.21
C LYS A 256 -42.22 37.23 -24.61
N ALA A 257 -42.00 37.50 -23.33
CA ALA A 257 -40.68 37.39 -22.69
C ALA A 257 -40.07 35.98 -22.80
N ILE A 258 -40.85 34.93 -22.48
CA ILE A 258 -40.40 33.54 -22.59
C ILE A 258 -40.01 33.21 -24.04
N LYS A 259 -40.84 33.61 -25.01
CA LYS A 259 -40.56 33.38 -26.43
C LYS A 259 -39.30 34.13 -26.88
N ALA A 260 -39.11 35.37 -26.46
CA ALA A 260 -37.92 36.14 -26.79
C ALA A 260 -36.65 35.49 -26.23
N LEU A 261 -36.68 35.01 -24.98
CA LEU A 261 -35.58 34.26 -24.37
C LEU A 261 -35.28 32.97 -25.16
N THR A 262 -36.30 32.17 -25.47
CA THR A 262 -36.12 30.93 -26.25
C THR A 262 -35.56 31.20 -27.64
N ASP A 263 -36.09 32.21 -28.35
CA ASP A 263 -35.60 32.59 -29.67
C ASP A 263 -34.13 33.05 -29.63
N ALA A 264 -33.73 33.83 -28.61
CA ALA A 264 -32.36 34.28 -28.43
C ALA A 264 -31.39 33.14 -28.09
N ILE A 265 -31.81 32.20 -27.21
CA ILE A 265 -31.03 31.00 -26.90
C ILE A 265 -30.84 30.14 -28.16
N ASN A 266 -31.91 29.90 -28.92
CA ASN A 266 -31.85 29.11 -30.14
C ASN A 266 -30.93 29.75 -31.20
N ASP A 267 -30.95 31.08 -31.34
CA ASP A 267 -30.05 31.83 -32.23
C ASP A 267 -28.57 31.62 -31.84
N SER A 268 -28.25 31.76 -30.55
CA SER A 268 -26.90 31.51 -30.04
C SER A 268 -26.46 30.05 -30.19
N GLN A 269 -27.36 29.08 -29.98
CA GLN A 269 -27.06 27.65 -30.15
C GLN A 269 -26.80 27.26 -31.60
N GLN A 270 -27.57 27.80 -32.54
CA GLN A 270 -27.36 27.57 -33.97
C GLN A 270 -25.98 28.07 -34.42
N ASP A 271 -25.50 29.18 -33.84
CA ASP A 271 -24.16 29.68 -34.15
C ASP A 271 -23.06 28.78 -33.58
N VAL A 272 -23.26 28.21 -32.38
CA VAL A 272 -22.35 27.18 -31.81
C VAL A 272 -22.27 25.96 -32.72
N GLU A 273 -23.42 25.44 -33.19
CA GLU A 273 -23.46 24.30 -34.10
C GLU A 273 -22.74 24.60 -35.42
N ARG A 274 -22.98 25.79 -36.00
CA ARG A 274 -22.26 26.24 -37.20
C ARG A 274 -20.75 26.26 -37.00
N LEU A 275 -20.28 26.76 -35.84
CA LEU A 275 -18.85 26.84 -35.52
C LEU A 275 -18.25 25.44 -35.29
N LEU A 276 -19.00 24.53 -34.68
CA LEU A 276 -18.60 23.13 -34.53
C LEU A 276 -18.40 22.49 -35.91
N ASP A 277 -19.37 22.63 -36.81
CA ASP A 277 -19.31 22.07 -38.16
C ASP A 277 -18.13 22.63 -38.96
N LEU A 278 -17.87 23.94 -38.85
CA LEU A 278 -16.70 24.56 -39.48
C LEU A 278 -15.39 24.03 -38.92
N THR A 279 -15.28 23.93 -37.59
CA THR A 279 -14.09 23.40 -36.93
C THR A 279 -13.85 21.95 -37.34
N GLN A 280 -14.92 21.17 -37.44
CA GLN A 280 -14.89 19.79 -37.89
C GLN A 280 -14.39 19.67 -39.34
N GLN A 281 -14.91 20.49 -40.26
CA GLN A 281 -14.46 20.51 -41.66
C GLN A 281 -12.97 20.89 -41.78
N GLU A 282 -12.51 21.90 -41.03
CA GLU A 282 -11.09 22.28 -41.00
C GLU A 282 -10.20 21.15 -40.47
N TRP A 283 -10.66 20.45 -39.43
CA TRP A 283 -9.96 19.31 -38.85
C TRP A 283 -9.85 18.16 -39.85
N GLU A 284 -10.97 17.78 -40.49
CA GLU A 284 -11.03 16.72 -41.49
C GLU A 284 -10.11 17.01 -42.68
N LEU A 285 -10.06 18.26 -43.14
CA LEU A 285 -9.14 18.70 -44.19
C LEU A 285 -7.66 18.57 -43.79
N ARG A 286 -7.34 18.77 -42.51
CA ARG A 286 -5.95 18.85 -42.02
C ARG A 286 -5.40 17.51 -41.54
N TYR A 287 -6.25 16.66 -40.96
CA TYR A 287 -5.85 15.42 -40.28
C TYR A 287 -6.59 14.16 -40.78
N GLY A 288 -7.62 14.29 -41.63
CA GLY A 288 -8.44 13.17 -42.10
C GLY A 288 -9.64 12.81 -41.21
N GLY A 289 -10.38 11.76 -41.56
CA GLY A 289 -11.70 11.39 -40.99
C GLY A 289 -11.67 10.71 -39.62
N THR A 290 -11.14 11.35 -38.58
CA THR A 290 -11.37 10.92 -37.18
C THR A 290 -12.29 11.90 -36.44
N LEU A 291 -13.58 11.81 -36.76
CA LEU A 291 -14.69 12.62 -36.25
C LEU A 291 -14.74 12.70 -34.71
N ASP A 292 -14.43 11.58 -34.06
CA ASP A 292 -14.66 11.41 -32.62
C ASP A 292 -13.62 12.12 -31.75
N ARG A 293 -12.43 12.42 -32.28
CA ARG A 293 -11.37 13.12 -31.53
C ARG A 293 -11.63 14.63 -31.48
N CYS A 294 -12.00 15.22 -32.61
CA CYS A 294 -12.28 16.66 -32.72
C CYS A 294 -13.40 17.08 -31.77
N ARG A 295 -14.52 16.34 -31.73
CA ARG A 295 -15.65 16.64 -30.85
C ARG A 295 -15.34 16.52 -29.35
N LYS A 296 -14.44 15.61 -28.96
CA LYS A 296 -14.07 15.41 -27.55
C LYS A 296 -13.18 16.52 -27.00
N GLU A 297 -12.40 17.17 -27.85
CA GLU A 297 -11.41 18.18 -27.47
C GLU A 297 -11.86 19.62 -27.78
N TRP A 298 -13.02 19.80 -28.43
CA TRP A 298 -13.51 21.12 -28.83
C TRP A 298 -14.21 21.85 -27.68
N ASP A 299 -13.55 22.88 -27.15
CA ASP A 299 -14.13 23.88 -26.26
C ASP A 299 -14.27 25.22 -27.01
N PRO A 300 -15.49 25.65 -27.38
CA PRO A 300 -15.68 26.88 -28.13
C PRO A 300 -15.24 28.14 -27.35
N ARG A 301 -15.02 28.07 -26.03
CA ARG A 301 -14.47 29.20 -25.26
C ARG A 301 -12.99 29.45 -25.53
N VAL A 302 -12.27 28.41 -25.94
CA VAL A 302 -10.82 28.46 -26.15
C VAL A 302 -10.48 28.35 -27.63
N ASN A 303 -11.19 27.49 -28.36
CA ASN A 303 -10.87 27.15 -29.73
C ASN A 303 -11.42 28.15 -30.76
N VAL A 304 -12.45 28.91 -30.43
CA VAL A 304 -13.11 29.83 -31.38
C VAL A 304 -12.73 31.29 -31.08
N PRO A 305 -12.06 32.00 -32.01
CA PRO A 305 -11.78 33.42 -31.87
C PRO A 305 -13.06 34.26 -31.77
N SER A 306 -13.04 35.32 -30.94
CA SER A 306 -14.20 36.20 -30.74
C SER A 306 -14.79 36.78 -32.03
N SER A 307 -13.99 36.96 -33.09
CA SER A 307 -14.41 37.51 -34.38
C SER A 307 -15.22 36.55 -35.26
N GLN A 308 -15.27 35.25 -34.92
CA GLN A 308 -15.99 34.24 -35.70
C GLN A 308 -17.45 34.06 -35.25
N TRP A 309 -17.78 34.53 -34.05
CA TRP A 309 -19.14 34.52 -33.51
C TRP A 309 -20.05 35.45 -34.31
N ARG A 310 -21.30 35.03 -34.53
CA ARG A 310 -22.33 35.77 -35.26
C ARG A 310 -23.70 35.69 -34.59
N ASP A 311 -23.76 35.27 -33.33
CA ASP A 311 -24.99 35.25 -32.56
C ASP A 311 -25.40 36.65 -32.14
N LYS A 312 -26.71 36.95 -32.22
CA LYS A 312 -27.23 38.31 -32.01
C LYS A 312 -26.98 38.87 -30.63
N VAL A 313 -26.87 38.00 -29.62
CA VAL A 313 -26.57 38.41 -28.25
C VAL A 313 -25.11 38.80 -28.10
N GLY A 314 -24.21 38.16 -28.85
CA GLY A 314 -22.79 38.49 -28.90
C GLY A 314 -22.48 39.80 -29.62
N ASP A 315 -23.35 40.23 -30.54
CA ASP A 315 -23.24 41.52 -31.25
C ASP A 315 -23.57 42.73 -30.36
N LEU A 316 -24.18 42.52 -29.20
CA LEU A 316 -24.50 43.59 -28.25
C LEU A 316 -23.26 44.06 -27.49
N ASP A 317 -23.14 45.37 -27.28
CA ASP A 317 -22.16 45.95 -26.36
C ASP A 317 -22.61 45.79 -24.90
N LEU A 318 -22.35 44.60 -24.35
CA LEU A 318 -22.69 44.25 -22.97
C LEU A 318 -21.87 45.04 -21.94
N GLU A 319 -20.71 45.56 -22.31
CA GLU A 319 -19.88 46.40 -21.44
C GLU A 319 -20.53 47.78 -21.27
N ALA A 320 -20.92 48.43 -22.36
CA ALA A 320 -21.65 49.69 -22.32
C ALA A 320 -22.99 49.54 -21.55
N PHE A 321 -23.69 48.42 -21.76
CA PHE A 321 -24.92 48.13 -21.03
C PHE A 321 -24.67 47.95 -19.52
N ALA A 322 -23.63 47.22 -19.14
CA ALA A 322 -23.23 47.06 -17.74
C ALA A 322 -22.86 48.40 -17.09
N ASN A 323 -22.06 49.23 -17.77
CA ASN A 323 -21.67 50.56 -17.32
C ASN A 323 -22.89 51.49 -17.15
N ALA A 324 -23.88 51.40 -18.05
CA ALA A 324 -25.14 52.12 -17.95
C ALA A 324 -26.01 51.68 -16.75
N ILE A 325 -25.93 50.40 -16.36
CA ILE A 325 -26.61 49.88 -15.16
C ILE A 325 -25.87 50.26 -13.88
N GLU A 326 -24.53 50.23 -13.89
CA GLU A 326 -23.70 50.63 -12.74
C GLU A 326 -23.87 52.11 -12.42
N SER A 327 -23.88 52.98 -13.44
CA SER A 327 -24.13 54.42 -13.27
C SER A 327 -25.52 54.74 -12.69
N LYS A 328 -26.50 53.84 -12.85
CA LYS A 328 -27.84 53.94 -12.24
C LYS A 328 -27.88 53.41 -10.80
N GLY A 329 -26.77 52.95 -10.24
CA GLY A 329 -26.66 52.48 -8.86
C GLY A 329 -27.08 51.02 -8.65
N HIS A 330 -27.20 50.22 -9.70
CA HIS A 330 -27.60 48.81 -9.60
C HIS A 330 -26.41 47.84 -9.36
N GLY A 331 -25.18 48.35 -9.24
CA GLY A 331 -23.98 47.53 -9.03
C GLY A 331 -23.30 47.08 -10.33
N ARG A 332 -22.29 46.21 -10.21
CA ARG A 332 -21.45 45.73 -11.33
C ARG A 332 -21.99 44.42 -11.90
N TRP A 333 -22.43 44.45 -13.15
CA TRP A 333 -23.10 43.31 -13.81
C TRP A 333 -22.34 42.73 -15.00
N HIS A 334 -21.20 43.29 -15.39
CA HIS A 334 -20.47 42.87 -16.60
C HIS A 334 -20.21 41.36 -16.66
N SER A 335 -19.61 40.78 -15.60
CA SER A 335 -19.37 39.33 -15.51
C SER A 335 -20.65 38.48 -15.56
N HIS A 336 -21.78 39.02 -15.08
CA HIS A 336 -23.06 38.31 -15.12
C HIS A 336 -23.64 38.29 -16.53
N PHE A 337 -23.41 39.34 -17.33
CA PHE A 337 -23.82 39.39 -18.72
C PHE A 337 -22.93 38.54 -19.62
N GLU A 338 -21.64 38.46 -19.33
CA GLU A 338 -20.76 37.47 -19.97
C GLU A 338 -21.20 36.04 -19.67
N MET A 339 -21.54 35.75 -18.41
CA MET A 339 -22.10 34.45 -18.03
C MET A 339 -23.43 34.18 -18.75
N LEU A 340 -24.29 35.20 -18.90
CA LEU A 340 -25.55 35.09 -19.64
C LEU A 340 -25.31 34.76 -21.12
N LEU A 341 -24.37 35.43 -21.77
CA LEU A 341 -24.01 35.15 -23.16
C LEU A 341 -23.58 33.68 -23.31
N TRP A 342 -22.70 33.19 -22.43
CA TRP A 342 -22.24 31.81 -22.49
C TRP A 342 -23.32 30.79 -22.13
N GLU A 343 -24.21 31.09 -21.20
CA GLU A 343 -25.35 30.22 -20.87
C GLU A 343 -26.44 30.25 -21.95
N PHE A 344 -26.49 31.25 -22.83
CA PHE A 344 -27.35 31.22 -24.02
C PHE A 344 -26.75 30.33 -25.11
N ARG A 345 -25.44 30.45 -25.33
CA ARG A 345 -24.70 29.61 -26.29
C ARG A 345 -24.69 28.15 -25.87
N LEU A 346 -24.40 27.88 -24.59
CA LEU A 346 -24.20 26.55 -24.04
C LEU A 346 -24.92 26.40 -22.68
N PRO A 347 -26.27 26.28 -22.67
CA PRO A 347 -27.04 26.19 -21.44
C PRO A 347 -26.58 25.05 -20.55
N PHE A 348 -26.14 25.39 -19.34
CA PHE A 348 -25.69 24.44 -18.32
C PHE A 348 -24.67 23.41 -18.83
N ALA A 349 -23.80 23.78 -19.79
CA ALA A 349 -22.80 22.84 -20.31
C ALA A 349 -21.91 22.27 -19.21
N ASP A 350 -21.64 20.98 -19.27
CA ASP A 350 -20.81 20.27 -18.28
C ASP A 350 -19.36 20.76 -18.38
N PRO A 351 -18.77 21.30 -17.30
CA PRO A 351 -17.40 21.80 -17.32
C PRO A 351 -16.37 20.67 -17.21
N ARG A 352 -16.80 19.43 -16.90
CA ARG A 352 -15.89 18.30 -16.74
C ARG A 352 -15.38 17.85 -18.09
N LYS A 353 -14.13 17.39 -18.10
CA LYS A 353 -13.59 16.64 -19.23
C LYS A 353 -14.34 15.31 -19.37
N PRO A 354 -14.51 14.80 -20.61
CA PRO A 354 -14.98 13.44 -20.82
C PRO A 354 -14.13 12.43 -20.03
N MET A 355 -14.76 11.35 -19.56
CA MET A 355 -14.02 10.28 -18.89
C MET A 355 -13.04 9.65 -19.89
N GLU A 356 -11.75 9.70 -19.58
CA GLU A 356 -10.72 9.07 -20.39
C GLU A 356 -10.78 7.55 -20.20
N SER A 357 -10.66 6.79 -21.30
CA SER A 357 -10.59 5.33 -21.21
C SER A 357 -9.22 4.92 -20.69
N LEU A 358 -9.20 4.02 -19.69
CA LEU A 358 -7.97 3.42 -19.17
C LEU A 358 -7.23 2.55 -20.21
N THR A 359 -7.87 2.26 -21.35
CA THR A 359 -7.25 1.53 -22.48
C THR A 359 -6.43 2.44 -23.41
N GLY A 360 -6.58 3.77 -23.29
CA GLY A 360 -5.87 4.74 -24.11
C GLY A 360 -4.39 4.94 -23.72
N ASP A 361 -3.58 5.37 -24.68
CA ASP A 361 -2.13 5.60 -24.56
C ASP A 361 -1.72 6.46 -23.36
N SER A 362 -2.54 7.46 -22.98
CA SER A 362 -2.26 8.38 -21.88
C SER A 362 -2.40 7.75 -20.49
N GLN A 363 -3.12 6.63 -20.35
CA GLN A 363 -3.44 6.04 -19.05
C GLN A 363 -3.04 4.56 -18.91
N ARG A 364 -2.26 4.01 -19.85
CA ARG A 364 -1.78 2.61 -19.78
C ARG A 364 -0.96 2.31 -18.52
N GLU A 365 -0.27 3.32 -17.99
CA GLU A 365 0.45 3.20 -16.73
C GLU A 365 -0.48 2.97 -15.55
N ARG A 366 -1.61 3.70 -15.54
CA ARG A 366 -2.63 3.53 -14.52
C ARG A 366 -3.32 2.18 -14.62
N LEU A 367 -3.53 1.69 -15.84
CA LEU A 367 -4.06 0.35 -16.08
C LEU A 367 -3.09 -0.73 -15.57
N PHE A 368 -1.80 -0.58 -15.86
CA PHE A 368 -0.76 -1.50 -15.38
C PHE A 368 -0.77 -1.57 -13.85
N GLU A 369 -0.80 -0.42 -13.18
CA GLU A 369 -0.88 -0.31 -11.72
C GLU A 369 -2.17 -0.94 -11.18
N LEU A 370 -3.32 -0.73 -11.83
CA LEU A 370 -4.60 -1.27 -11.37
C LEU A 370 -4.65 -2.81 -11.42
N ILE A 371 -4.06 -3.42 -12.45
CA ILE A 371 -4.08 -4.88 -12.64
C ILE A 371 -2.99 -5.56 -11.81
N THR A 372 -1.78 -5.00 -11.79
CA THR A 372 -0.61 -5.64 -11.15
C THR A 372 -0.43 -5.23 -9.69
N GLY A 373 -0.94 -4.07 -9.30
CA GLY A 373 -0.62 -3.42 -8.02
C GLY A 373 0.76 -2.78 -7.97
N GLU A 374 1.55 -2.85 -9.05
CA GLU A 374 2.91 -2.33 -9.12
C GLU A 374 2.95 -0.96 -9.81
N SER A 375 3.78 -0.05 -9.28
CA SER A 375 4.00 1.29 -9.82
C SER A 375 5.44 1.44 -10.31
N ASP A 376 5.77 2.55 -10.96
CA ASP A 376 7.16 2.82 -11.39
C ASP A 376 8.13 2.99 -10.19
N GLU A 377 7.61 3.21 -8.97
CA GLU A 377 8.42 3.22 -7.74
C GLU A 377 8.85 1.79 -7.36
N THR A 378 7.97 0.82 -7.58
CA THR A 378 8.18 -0.58 -7.20
C THR A 378 8.72 -1.42 -8.34
N LEU A 379 8.45 -1.09 -9.60
CA LEU A 379 8.82 -1.85 -10.78
C LEU A 379 9.29 -0.90 -11.91
N ARG A 380 10.60 -0.86 -12.18
CA ARG A 380 11.18 0.01 -13.22
C ARG A 380 12.50 -0.55 -13.75
N PRO A 381 12.97 -0.06 -14.92
CA PRO A 381 14.30 -0.37 -15.43
C PRO A 381 15.41 -0.19 -14.38
N GLY A 382 16.34 -1.15 -14.35
CA GLY A 382 17.46 -1.17 -13.42
C GLY A 382 17.17 -1.73 -12.03
N LYS A 383 15.90 -2.01 -11.71
CA LYS A 383 15.55 -2.62 -10.43
C LYS A 383 15.80 -4.13 -10.44
N GLU A 384 16.37 -4.64 -9.36
CA GLU A 384 16.58 -6.07 -9.13
C GLU A 384 15.30 -6.71 -8.57
N VAL A 385 14.89 -7.83 -9.16
CA VAL A 385 13.70 -8.59 -8.77
C VAL A 385 13.99 -10.07 -8.84
N THR A 386 13.29 -10.83 -8.00
CA THR A 386 13.34 -12.28 -8.03
C THR A 386 12.10 -12.83 -8.73
N GLY A 387 12.27 -13.91 -9.47
CA GLY A 387 11.17 -14.54 -10.20
C GLY A 387 11.38 -16.03 -10.36
N LYS A 388 10.28 -16.77 -10.46
CA LYS A 388 10.30 -18.22 -10.67
C LYS A 388 10.22 -18.55 -12.16
N VAL A 389 11.16 -19.35 -12.64
CA VAL A 389 11.17 -19.84 -14.03
C VAL A 389 9.97 -20.75 -14.25
N MET A 390 9.13 -20.41 -15.22
CA MET A 390 7.93 -21.17 -15.57
C MET A 390 8.19 -22.13 -16.73
N SER A 391 8.83 -21.64 -17.79
CA SER A 391 9.13 -22.44 -18.99
C SER A 391 10.30 -21.86 -19.76
N ASN A 392 11.15 -22.72 -20.31
CA ASN A 392 12.17 -22.35 -21.28
C ASN A 392 11.64 -22.55 -22.69
N GLY A 393 12.00 -21.66 -23.61
CA GLY A 393 11.73 -21.80 -25.03
C GLY A 393 12.91 -21.32 -25.87
N ASP A 394 12.80 -21.46 -27.18
CA ASP A 394 13.91 -21.22 -28.12
C ASP A 394 14.43 -19.78 -28.11
N PHE A 395 13.56 -18.82 -27.77
CA PHE A 395 13.90 -17.39 -27.77
C PHE A 395 14.24 -16.84 -26.38
N GLY A 396 14.16 -17.66 -25.33
CA GLY A 396 14.41 -17.24 -23.96
C GLY A 396 13.51 -17.94 -22.94
N THR A 397 13.50 -17.41 -21.73
CA THR A 397 12.83 -18.01 -20.58
C THR A 397 11.68 -17.15 -20.09
N ARG A 398 10.51 -17.77 -19.87
CA ARG A 398 9.37 -17.14 -19.19
C ARG A 398 9.51 -17.30 -17.69
N VAL A 399 9.40 -16.19 -16.98
CA VAL A 399 9.55 -16.07 -15.53
C VAL A 399 8.28 -15.44 -14.96
N LYS A 400 7.85 -15.86 -13.77
CA LYS A 400 6.77 -15.22 -13.03
C LYS A 400 7.37 -14.47 -11.85
N ILE A 401 7.18 -13.16 -11.79
CA ILE A 401 7.61 -12.33 -10.65
C ILE A 401 6.51 -12.34 -9.57
N GLU A 402 6.83 -11.84 -8.39
CA GLU A 402 5.85 -11.42 -7.38
C GLU A 402 4.77 -10.49 -8.00
N GLY A 403 3.54 -10.55 -7.48
CA GLY A 403 2.40 -9.89 -8.11
C GLY A 403 1.83 -10.63 -9.33
N ASP A 404 2.28 -11.86 -9.58
CA ASP A 404 1.86 -12.71 -10.70
C ASP A 404 2.12 -12.10 -12.10
N ILE A 405 3.06 -11.16 -12.18
CA ILE A 405 3.41 -10.46 -13.41
C ILE A 405 4.23 -11.38 -14.32
N PRO A 406 3.82 -11.59 -15.59
CA PRO A 406 4.61 -12.35 -16.54
C PRO A 406 5.86 -11.57 -16.95
N ALA A 407 7.01 -12.21 -16.81
CA ALA A 407 8.29 -11.69 -17.23
C ALA A 407 8.96 -12.59 -18.26
N PHE A 408 9.83 -12.00 -19.05
CA PHE A 408 10.57 -12.68 -20.09
C PHE A 408 12.04 -12.31 -20.04
N ILE A 409 12.91 -13.32 -20.04
CA ILE A 409 14.36 -13.14 -20.17
C ILE A 409 14.73 -13.61 -21.57
N PRO A 410 15.04 -12.70 -22.52
CA PRO A 410 15.51 -13.09 -23.84
C PRO A 410 16.74 -13.98 -23.76
N LEU A 411 16.91 -14.92 -24.70
CA LEU A 411 18.05 -15.86 -24.73
C LEU A 411 19.40 -15.13 -24.61
N ARG A 412 19.54 -14.01 -25.33
CA ARG A 412 20.73 -13.15 -25.31
C ARG A 412 21.04 -12.53 -23.95
N ASN A 413 20.09 -12.51 -23.01
CA ASN A 413 20.19 -11.86 -21.70
C ASN A 413 20.27 -12.87 -20.55
N LEU A 414 20.35 -14.18 -20.84
CA LEU A 414 20.53 -15.21 -19.82
C LEU A 414 21.96 -15.27 -19.27
N SER A 415 22.95 -14.88 -20.06
CA SER A 415 24.36 -14.86 -19.68
C SER A 415 25.11 -13.76 -20.43
N ASP A 416 26.27 -13.35 -19.91
CA ASP A 416 27.19 -12.47 -20.63
C ASP A 416 27.84 -13.21 -21.82
N ASP A 417 28.02 -14.52 -21.70
CA ASP A 417 28.54 -15.38 -22.76
C ASP A 417 27.44 -15.78 -23.76
N HIS A 418 27.84 -16.32 -24.91
CA HIS A 418 26.89 -16.86 -25.88
C HIS A 418 26.13 -18.07 -25.29
N VAL A 419 24.81 -18.05 -25.42
CA VAL A 419 23.90 -19.10 -24.94
C VAL A 419 23.17 -19.68 -26.14
N GLU A 420 23.31 -20.99 -26.37
CA GLU A 420 22.61 -21.71 -27.45
C GLU A 420 21.21 -22.16 -27.01
N SER A 421 21.07 -22.64 -25.77
CA SER A 421 19.80 -23.05 -25.17
C SER A 421 19.62 -22.48 -23.78
N ALA A 422 18.39 -22.07 -23.48
CA ALA A 422 18.06 -21.54 -22.15
C ALA A 422 18.14 -22.59 -21.04
N GLU A 423 17.94 -23.88 -21.38
CA GLU A 423 17.99 -25.01 -20.45
C GLU A 423 19.38 -25.22 -19.83
N ASP A 424 20.43 -24.77 -20.52
CA ASP A 424 21.82 -24.89 -20.06
C ASP A 424 22.13 -23.92 -18.90
N ILE A 425 21.35 -22.85 -18.77
CA ILE A 425 21.58 -21.79 -17.78
C ILE A 425 20.57 -21.85 -16.64
N VAL A 426 19.28 -22.06 -16.96
CA VAL A 426 18.20 -22.02 -15.97
C VAL A 426 17.26 -23.22 -16.12
N SER A 427 16.89 -23.82 -14.99
CA SER A 427 15.95 -24.95 -14.95
C SER A 427 14.52 -24.50 -14.65
N GLN A 428 13.53 -25.24 -15.17
CA GLN A 428 12.12 -24.98 -14.85
C GLN A 428 11.88 -25.09 -13.34
N GLY A 429 11.17 -24.11 -12.76
CA GLY A 429 10.91 -24.02 -11.33
C GLY A 429 12.01 -23.35 -10.50
N GLN A 430 13.19 -23.08 -11.08
CA GLN A 430 14.27 -22.35 -10.42
C GLN A 430 13.85 -20.92 -10.10
N ILE A 431 14.26 -20.40 -8.94
CA ILE A 431 14.13 -18.99 -8.60
C ILE A 431 15.40 -18.28 -9.08
N VAL A 432 15.23 -17.24 -9.88
CA VAL A 432 16.32 -16.45 -10.44
C VAL A 432 16.19 -15.00 -9.99
N THR A 433 17.32 -14.37 -9.73
CA THR A 433 17.40 -12.93 -9.44
C THR A 433 17.92 -12.22 -10.68
N ALA A 434 17.13 -11.29 -11.22
CA ALA A 434 17.43 -10.61 -12.48
C ALA A 434 17.10 -9.12 -12.39
N ILE A 435 17.66 -8.35 -13.32
CA ILE A 435 17.39 -6.91 -13.43
C ILE A 435 16.35 -6.65 -14.49
N ILE A 436 15.42 -5.76 -14.19
CA ILE A 436 14.43 -5.26 -15.16
C ILE A 436 15.15 -4.40 -16.20
N ILE A 437 14.99 -4.73 -17.46
CA ILE A 437 15.49 -3.92 -18.57
C ILE A 437 14.43 -2.94 -19.02
N GLU A 438 13.20 -3.43 -19.19
CA GLU A 438 12.09 -2.69 -19.76
C GLU A 438 10.77 -3.20 -19.18
N VAL A 439 9.85 -2.29 -18.89
CA VAL A 439 8.49 -2.62 -18.45
C VAL A 439 7.54 -2.31 -19.60
N LYS A 440 7.03 -3.35 -20.26
CA LYS A 440 6.10 -3.22 -21.39
C LYS A 440 4.67 -3.16 -20.86
N LYS A 441 4.28 -1.96 -20.44
CA LYS A 441 2.96 -1.69 -19.83
C LYS A 441 1.80 -2.10 -20.76
N ASP A 442 1.97 -1.93 -22.08
CA ASP A 442 0.97 -2.28 -23.11
C ASP A 442 0.66 -3.79 -23.18
N HIS A 443 1.67 -4.62 -22.90
CA HIS A 443 1.55 -6.07 -22.94
C HIS A 443 1.40 -6.69 -21.55
N MET A 444 1.40 -5.88 -20.50
CA MET A 444 1.39 -6.33 -19.11
C MET A 444 2.56 -7.28 -18.79
N THR A 445 3.72 -7.06 -19.43
CA THR A 445 4.90 -7.94 -19.33
C THR A 445 6.17 -7.16 -19.02
N VAL A 446 7.15 -7.84 -18.42
CA VAL A 446 8.44 -7.24 -18.06
C VAL A 446 9.59 -7.98 -18.75
N ASP A 447 10.51 -7.26 -19.38
CA ASP A 447 11.74 -7.83 -19.92
C ASP A 447 12.86 -7.73 -18.88
N MET A 448 13.58 -8.83 -18.68
CA MET A 448 14.58 -8.98 -17.62
C MET A 448 15.94 -9.48 -18.16
N SER A 449 17.00 -9.30 -17.37
CA SER A 449 18.38 -9.72 -17.66
C SER A 449 19.04 -10.44 -16.48
N LEU A 450 19.78 -11.51 -16.79
CA LEU A 450 20.73 -12.18 -15.89
C LEU A 450 22.19 -11.79 -16.18
N LYS A 451 22.45 -10.94 -17.16
CA LYS A 451 23.81 -10.48 -17.51
C LYS A 451 24.48 -9.74 -16.37
N MET A 452 25.71 -10.11 -16.02
CA MET A 452 26.47 -9.40 -14.99
C MET A 452 26.83 -7.99 -15.43
N GLU A 453 26.94 -7.72 -16.73
CA GLU A 453 27.11 -6.36 -17.24
C GLU A 453 25.96 -5.45 -16.81
N ASP A 454 24.71 -5.92 -16.85
CA ASP A 454 23.55 -5.15 -16.43
C ASP A 454 23.50 -4.98 -14.90
N PHE A 455 23.99 -5.97 -14.14
CA PHE A 455 24.20 -5.83 -12.68
C PHE A 455 25.27 -4.82 -12.30
N ARG A 456 26.25 -4.56 -13.18
CA ARG A 456 27.31 -3.58 -12.93
C ARG A 456 26.94 -2.16 -13.36
N ARG A 457 25.88 -1.98 -14.15
CA ARG A 457 25.43 -0.64 -14.58
C ARG A 457 25.06 0.22 -13.38
N GLU A 458 25.47 1.48 -13.42
CA GLU A 458 25.09 2.46 -12.40
C GLU A 458 23.57 2.68 -12.41
N PRO A 459 22.91 2.84 -11.26
CA PRO A 459 21.46 3.10 -11.19
C PRO A 459 21.03 4.33 -12.02
N SER A 460 21.90 5.33 -12.14
CA SER A 460 21.70 6.56 -12.93
C SER A 460 21.71 6.35 -14.44
N SER A 461 22.27 5.24 -14.93
CA SER A 461 22.34 4.93 -16.36
C SER A 461 21.05 4.31 -16.91
N TRP A 462 20.16 3.87 -16.03
CA TRP A 462 18.84 3.36 -16.40
C TRP A 462 17.88 4.51 -16.64
N GLU A 463 16.97 4.33 -17.59
CA GLU A 463 15.93 5.30 -17.85
C GLU A 463 15.04 5.47 -16.61
N ARG A 464 14.88 6.71 -16.15
CA ARG A 464 13.99 7.05 -15.05
C ARG A 464 12.62 7.38 -15.61
N PRO A 465 11.56 6.63 -15.27
CA PRO A 465 10.20 6.96 -15.67
C PRO A 465 9.83 8.39 -15.27
N SER A 466 9.19 9.14 -16.17
CA SER A 466 8.78 10.54 -15.95
C SER A 466 7.67 10.69 -14.90
N THR A 467 6.98 9.60 -14.60
CA THR A 467 5.94 9.47 -13.56
C THR A 467 6.49 9.57 -12.14
N LEU A 468 7.77 9.23 -11.95
CA LEU A 468 8.41 9.32 -10.66
C LEU A 468 8.52 10.77 -10.22
N THR A 469 8.39 10.99 -8.91
CA THR A 469 8.55 12.32 -8.33
C THR A 469 9.90 12.91 -8.77
N PRO A 470 9.92 14.19 -9.21
CA PRO A 470 11.16 14.89 -9.51
C PRO A 470 12.09 14.89 -8.30
N PHE A 471 13.39 14.94 -8.56
CA PHE A 471 14.36 15.09 -7.48
C PHE A 471 14.12 16.39 -6.70
N ASP A 472 14.17 16.30 -5.37
CA ASP A 472 14.03 17.48 -4.50
C ASP A 472 15.21 18.45 -4.73
N PRO A 473 14.97 19.72 -5.08
CA PRO A 473 16.03 20.72 -5.22
C PRO A 473 16.86 20.95 -3.95
N HIS A 474 16.34 20.61 -2.78
CA HIS A 474 17.02 20.76 -1.48
C HIS A 474 17.61 19.44 -0.97
N PHE A 475 17.68 18.42 -1.83
CA PHE A 475 18.22 17.12 -1.48
C PHE A 475 19.70 17.22 -1.07
N ASP A 476 20.04 16.65 0.09
CA ASP A 476 21.42 16.63 0.60
C ASP A 476 22.29 15.66 -0.22
N THR A 477 22.94 16.21 -1.24
CA THR A 477 23.85 15.47 -2.13
C THR A 477 25.06 14.88 -1.41
N GLY A 478 25.48 15.49 -0.29
CA GLY A 478 26.64 15.03 0.48
C GLY A 478 26.31 13.78 1.31
N ALA A 479 25.11 13.72 1.88
CA ALA A 479 24.62 12.51 2.55
C ALA A 479 24.33 11.38 1.54
N SER A 480 23.73 11.70 0.39
CA SER A 480 23.41 10.71 -0.65
C SER A 480 24.65 10.02 -1.21
N THR A 481 25.69 10.77 -1.56
CA THR A 481 26.91 10.20 -2.15
C THR A 481 27.58 9.16 -1.25
N ARG A 482 27.59 9.37 0.08
CA ARG A 482 28.09 8.39 1.04
C ARG A 482 27.24 7.12 1.09
N ILE A 483 25.91 7.28 1.05
CA ILE A 483 24.97 6.15 1.00
C ILE A 483 25.15 5.37 -0.30
N ASP A 484 25.35 6.06 -1.42
CA ASP A 484 25.55 5.46 -2.73
C ASP A 484 26.88 4.67 -2.80
N GLU A 485 27.96 5.18 -2.20
CA GLU A 485 29.24 4.46 -2.07
C GLU A 485 29.10 3.19 -1.23
N ASP A 486 28.40 3.26 -0.09
CA ASP A 486 28.14 2.09 0.74
C ASP A 486 27.23 1.06 0.04
N ASN A 487 26.21 1.53 -0.68
CA ASN A 487 25.35 0.67 -1.50
C ASN A 487 26.11 0.02 -2.65
N LYS A 488 27.06 0.73 -3.27
CA LYS A 488 27.94 0.18 -4.31
C LYS A 488 28.79 -0.96 -3.76
N LYS A 489 29.44 -0.79 -2.60
CA LYS A 489 30.21 -1.86 -1.94
C LYS A 489 29.34 -3.08 -1.63
N LYS A 490 28.12 -2.87 -1.12
CA LYS A 490 27.15 -3.95 -0.87
C LYS A 490 26.74 -4.67 -2.16
N ARG A 491 26.52 -3.92 -3.25
CA ARG A 491 26.16 -4.47 -4.56
C ARG A 491 27.29 -5.32 -5.15
N GLU A 492 28.54 -4.86 -5.04
CA GLU A 492 29.72 -5.64 -5.47
C GLU A 492 29.84 -6.95 -4.70
N ALA A 493 29.69 -6.92 -3.37
CA ALA A 493 29.70 -8.14 -2.54
C ALA A 493 28.54 -9.10 -2.87
N HIS A 494 27.35 -8.56 -3.17
CA HIS A 494 26.19 -9.36 -3.59
C HIS A 494 26.38 -10.01 -4.97
N ILE A 495 26.97 -9.29 -5.94
CA ILE A 495 27.33 -9.84 -7.25
C ILE A 495 28.35 -10.98 -7.10
N GLU A 496 29.35 -10.84 -6.24
CA GLU A 496 30.32 -11.90 -5.94
C GLU A 496 29.63 -13.14 -5.32
N ALA A 497 28.64 -12.92 -4.44
CA ALA A 497 27.85 -13.99 -3.84
C ALA A 497 26.98 -14.73 -4.88
N LEU A 498 26.31 -13.99 -5.79
CA LEU A 498 25.52 -14.55 -6.88
C LEU A 498 26.38 -15.36 -7.86
N GLN A 499 27.57 -14.87 -8.20
CA GLN A 499 28.53 -15.62 -9.03
C GLN A 499 28.94 -16.96 -8.39
N THR A 500 29.10 -16.95 -7.06
CA THR A 500 29.44 -18.16 -6.29
C THR A 500 28.27 -19.14 -6.25
N ALA A 501 27.02 -18.65 -6.17
CA ALA A 501 25.80 -19.47 -6.16
C ALA A 501 25.47 -20.11 -7.52
N LEU A 502 25.79 -19.43 -8.63
CA LEU A 502 25.60 -19.92 -10.00
C LEU A 502 26.67 -20.93 -10.47
N GLY A 503 27.59 -21.35 -9.60
CA GLY A 503 28.58 -22.39 -9.90
C GLY A 503 29.71 -21.97 -10.85
N ARG A 504 29.83 -20.69 -11.21
CA ARG A 504 30.90 -20.16 -12.06
C ARG A 504 32.08 -19.66 -11.24
N GLY A 505 32.71 -20.55 -10.48
CA GLY A 505 34.04 -20.28 -9.92
C GLY A 505 35.09 -20.34 -11.02
N THR A 506 35.97 -19.34 -11.11
CA THR A 506 37.12 -19.32 -12.04
C THR A 506 37.92 -20.62 -11.93
N GLU A 507 37.81 -21.49 -12.93
CA GLU A 507 38.70 -22.62 -13.14
C GLU A 507 40.06 -22.09 -13.61
N ASN A 508 40.88 -21.63 -12.67
CA ASN A 508 42.32 -21.54 -12.86
C ASN A 508 42.97 -21.56 -11.49
N GLU A 509 43.44 -22.75 -11.09
CA GLU A 509 44.76 -23.00 -10.48
C GLU A 509 44.77 -24.38 -9.82
N SER A 510 45.25 -25.35 -10.60
CA SER A 510 45.68 -26.66 -10.14
C SER A 510 46.95 -26.56 -9.29
N GLY A 511 46.82 -26.74 -7.97
CA GLY A 511 47.97 -26.98 -7.10
C GLY A 511 47.69 -26.88 -5.59
N GLY A 512 47.86 -27.99 -4.86
CA GLY A 512 48.12 -27.98 -3.42
C GLY A 512 46.93 -28.18 -2.48
N ARG A 513 46.45 -29.42 -2.34
CA ARG A 513 45.60 -29.84 -1.21
C ARG A 513 46.43 -29.87 0.08
N LYS A 514 46.28 -28.85 0.93
CA LYS A 514 46.30 -28.95 2.41
C LYS A 514 45.79 -27.62 3.01
N ASN A 515 44.69 -27.71 3.77
CA ASN A 515 44.05 -26.65 4.56
C ASN A 515 43.61 -25.38 3.80
N ARG A 516 42.94 -25.51 2.65
CA ARG A 516 42.16 -24.40 2.09
C ARG A 516 40.72 -24.51 2.61
N VAL A 517 40.31 -23.55 3.43
CA VAL A 517 38.91 -23.40 3.86
C VAL A 517 38.07 -23.17 2.59
N VAL A 518 37.04 -23.99 2.38
CA VAL A 518 36.12 -23.84 1.24
C VAL A 518 35.28 -22.60 1.49
N LYS A 519 35.38 -21.60 0.60
CA LYS A 519 34.54 -20.40 0.64
C LYS A 519 33.07 -20.80 0.45
N ARG A 520 32.17 -20.26 1.26
CA ARG A 520 30.72 -20.55 1.23
C ARG A 520 29.94 -19.39 0.66
N ALA A 521 28.89 -19.68 -0.10
CA ALA A 521 27.92 -18.70 -0.57
C ALA A 521 26.91 -18.41 0.55
N CYS A 522 27.23 -17.49 1.45
CA CYS A 522 26.35 -17.04 2.53
C CYS A 522 26.44 -15.53 2.70
N THR A 523 25.29 -14.85 2.64
CA THR A 523 25.16 -13.39 2.75
C THR A 523 24.75 -12.92 4.15
N HIS A 524 24.78 -13.81 5.15
CA HIS A 524 24.35 -13.48 6.51
C HIS A 524 25.35 -12.51 7.19
N PRO A 525 24.90 -11.43 7.87
CA PRO A 525 25.79 -10.41 8.46
C PRO A 525 26.84 -10.97 9.45
N ALA A 526 26.46 -11.99 10.22
CA ALA A 526 27.35 -12.65 11.17
C ALA A 526 28.34 -13.65 10.52
N PHE A 527 28.25 -13.93 9.22
CA PHE A 527 29.07 -14.95 8.57
C PHE A 527 30.35 -14.37 7.95
N ARG A 528 31.47 -15.10 8.04
CA ARG A 528 32.78 -14.75 7.47
C ARG A 528 33.43 -15.97 6.83
N ASN A 529 33.88 -15.83 5.57
CA ASN A 529 34.75 -16.79 4.90
C ASN A 529 36.22 -16.58 5.32
N ALA A 530 36.51 -16.76 6.61
CA ALA A 530 37.81 -16.42 7.21
C ALA A 530 38.41 -17.58 8.02
N LYS A 531 39.72 -17.52 8.29
CA LYS A 531 40.40 -18.48 9.17
C LYS A 531 40.13 -18.16 10.64
N ASN A 532 40.43 -19.12 11.53
CA ASN A 532 40.25 -18.93 12.97
C ASN A 532 40.92 -17.67 13.51
N ASN A 533 42.18 -17.44 13.16
CA ASN A 533 42.96 -16.32 13.68
C ASN A 533 42.46 -14.96 13.16
N GLU A 534 41.90 -14.93 11.94
CA GLU A 534 41.39 -13.70 11.32
C GLU A 534 40.12 -13.23 12.07
N VAL A 535 39.19 -14.16 12.35
CA VAL A 535 37.99 -13.86 13.13
C VAL A 535 38.33 -13.51 14.58
N ASP A 536 39.27 -14.24 15.22
CA ASP A 536 39.73 -13.93 16.58
C ASP A 536 40.38 -12.53 16.67
N SER A 537 41.15 -12.13 15.64
CA SER A 537 41.74 -10.78 15.55
C SER A 537 40.68 -9.70 15.34
N GLU A 538 39.73 -9.90 14.41
CA GLU A 538 38.61 -8.97 14.15
C GLU A 538 37.82 -8.70 15.44
N LEU A 539 37.49 -9.77 16.19
CA LEU A 539 36.75 -9.67 17.45
C LEU A 539 37.55 -8.99 18.57
N ARG A 540 38.87 -9.14 18.60
CA ARG A 540 39.73 -8.48 19.60
C ARG A 540 39.98 -7.01 19.27
N GLU A 541 40.13 -6.67 17.99
CA GLU A 541 40.32 -5.29 17.54
C GLU A 541 39.06 -4.44 17.72
N ALA A 542 37.88 -5.03 17.53
CA ALA A 542 36.60 -4.34 17.76
C ALA A 542 36.30 -4.04 19.24
N GLY A 543 37.04 -4.65 20.17
CA GLY A 543 36.95 -4.36 21.61
C GLY A 543 35.57 -4.59 22.21
N ILE A 544 35.08 -3.62 22.98
CA ILE A 544 33.83 -3.71 23.75
C ILE A 544 32.57 -3.78 22.86
N GLU A 545 32.62 -3.23 21.64
CA GLU A 545 31.44 -3.13 20.75
C GLU A 545 30.89 -4.50 20.32
N MET A 546 31.72 -5.55 20.36
CA MET A 546 31.34 -6.91 19.96
C MET A 546 30.94 -7.81 21.13
N VAL A 547 30.92 -7.32 22.37
CA VAL A 547 30.50 -8.13 23.54
C VAL A 547 29.03 -8.54 23.38
N GLY A 548 28.76 -9.83 23.54
CA GLY A 548 27.44 -10.43 23.32
C GLY A 548 27.14 -10.79 21.86
N GLN A 549 27.92 -10.30 20.89
CA GLN A 549 27.76 -10.67 19.49
C GLN A 549 28.49 -12.00 19.18
N ALA A 550 28.12 -12.61 18.06
CA ALA A 550 28.77 -13.83 17.58
C ALA A 550 29.06 -13.76 16.08
N LEU A 551 30.26 -14.20 15.67
CA LEU A 551 30.64 -14.37 14.27
C LEU A 551 30.74 -15.86 13.91
N ILE A 552 30.34 -16.22 12.71
CA ILE A 552 30.29 -17.60 12.22
C ILE A 552 31.26 -17.74 11.07
N ARG A 553 32.01 -18.84 11.06
CA ARG A 553 32.89 -19.20 9.93
C ARG A 553 32.78 -20.69 9.61
N PRO A 554 33.19 -21.12 8.40
CA PRO A 554 33.43 -22.54 8.14
C PRO A 554 34.46 -23.11 9.13
N SER A 555 34.17 -24.28 9.69
CA SER A 555 35.09 -24.95 10.60
C SER A 555 36.21 -25.65 9.82
N ALA A 556 37.41 -25.67 10.39
CA ALA A 556 38.55 -26.38 9.81
C ALA A 556 38.58 -27.87 10.20
N LYS A 557 37.65 -28.31 11.07
CA LYS A 557 37.57 -29.69 11.55
C LYS A 557 36.99 -30.63 10.50
N GLN A 558 35.83 -30.27 9.93
CA GLN A 558 35.11 -31.07 8.93
C GLN A 558 34.45 -30.15 7.91
N SER A 559 34.23 -30.66 6.69
CA SER A 559 33.50 -29.95 5.62
C SER A 559 32.06 -29.60 6.00
N ASP A 560 31.48 -30.31 6.96
CA ASP A 560 30.08 -30.18 7.39
C ASP A 560 29.99 -29.61 8.81
N SER A 561 30.86 -28.65 9.10
CA SER A 561 30.86 -27.98 10.40
C SER A 561 31.12 -26.50 10.26
N LEU A 562 30.42 -25.71 11.09
CA LEU A 562 30.64 -24.29 11.29
C LEU A 562 31.20 -24.06 12.70
N ALA A 563 31.94 -22.96 12.87
CA ALA A 563 32.43 -22.52 14.16
C ALA A 563 31.86 -21.13 14.47
N ILE A 564 31.12 -21.03 15.57
CA ILE A 564 30.62 -19.78 16.13
C ILE A 564 31.65 -19.24 17.11
N HIS A 565 32.04 -17.99 16.94
CA HIS A 565 32.91 -17.22 17.82
C HIS A 565 32.06 -16.26 18.62
N TRP A 566 31.75 -16.61 19.86
CA TRP A 566 30.92 -15.82 20.77
C TRP A 566 31.78 -15.02 21.75
N VAL A 567 31.61 -13.70 21.78
CA VAL A 567 32.35 -12.82 22.68
C VAL A 567 31.62 -12.68 24.01
N VAL A 568 32.13 -13.32 25.06
CA VAL A 568 31.51 -13.36 26.40
C VAL A 568 31.78 -12.06 27.17
N LYS A 569 33.01 -11.57 27.06
CA LYS A 569 33.49 -10.29 27.56
C LYS A 569 34.66 -9.83 26.70
N GLU A 570 35.10 -8.59 26.85
CA GLU A 570 36.28 -8.09 26.14
C GLU A 570 37.47 -9.04 26.30
N GLY A 571 38.02 -9.52 25.16
CA GLY A 571 39.13 -10.48 25.11
C GLY A 571 38.79 -11.94 25.43
N SER A 572 37.56 -12.29 25.82
CA SER A 572 37.12 -13.67 26.10
C SER A 572 36.18 -14.19 25.02
N ILE A 573 36.73 -14.97 24.09
CA ILE A 573 36.01 -15.55 22.96
C ILE A 573 35.82 -17.04 23.18
N LYS A 574 34.58 -17.53 23.12
CA LYS A 574 34.24 -18.94 23.17
C LYS A 574 33.91 -19.43 21.77
N VAL A 575 34.64 -20.44 21.30
CA VAL A 575 34.37 -21.08 20.01
C VAL A 575 33.43 -22.29 20.22
N ILE A 576 32.30 -22.30 19.52
CA ILE A 576 31.27 -23.33 19.59
C ILE A 576 31.17 -24.00 18.23
N GLU A 577 31.28 -25.32 18.19
CA GLU A 577 31.15 -26.09 16.94
C GLU A 577 29.68 -26.41 16.67
N VAL A 578 29.30 -26.28 15.40
CA VAL A 578 27.98 -26.56 14.87
C VAL A 578 28.14 -27.60 13.77
N VAL A 579 27.34 -28.65 13.81
CA VAL A 579 27.30 -29.67 12.74
C VAL A 579 26.22 -29.26 11.75
N GLU A 580 26.54 -29.33 10.46
CA GLU A 580 25.62 -29.05 9.37
C GLU A 580 25.11 -30.37 8.77
N GLU A 581 23.80 -30.47 8.53
CA GLU A 581 23.16 -31.57 7.83
C GLU A 581 22.32 -31.03 6.66
N ASP A 582 21.94 -31.91 5.74
CA ASP A 582 21.11 -31.60 4.57
C ASP A 582 21.70 -30.50 3.66
N LYS A 583 22.97 -30.66 3.25
CA LYS A 583 23.60 -29.79 2.25
C LYS A 583 23.25 -30.20 0.83
N GLU A 584 22.84 -29.20 0.04
CA GLU A 584 22.70 -29.36 -1.41
C GLU A 584 24.05 -29.42 -2.13
N THR A 585 25.00 -28.57 -1.72
CA THR A 585 26.36 -28.52 -2.26
C THR A 585 27.40 -28.22 -1.20
N ASP A 586 28.65 -28.61 -1.43
CA ASP A 586 29.79 -28.29 -0.55
C ASP A 586 30.06 -26.78 -0.41
N ALA A 587 29.47 -25.93 -1.24
CA ALA A 587 29.59 -24.47 -1.16
C ALA A 587 28.41 -23.82 -0.42
N ALA A 588 27.28 -24.51 -0.27
CA ALA A 588 26.12 -24.06 0.48
C ALA A 588 26.29 -24.30 1.99
N ILE A 589 25.46 -23.61 2.78
CA ILE A 589 25.23 -23.91 4.20
C ILE A 589 24.14 -24.99 4.28
N GLY A 590 24.26 -25.91 5.25
CA GLY A 590 23.26 -26.95 5.44
C GLY A 590 21.89 -26.40 5.88
N ASN A 591 20.81 -27.04 5.46
CA ASN A 591 19.45 -26.65 5.85
C ASN A 591 19.16 -26.95 7.33
N THR A 592 19.92 -27.87 7.94
CA THR A 592 19.76 -28.26 9.34
C THR A 592 21.07 -28.02 10.09
N LEU A 593 21.05 -27.18 11.13
CA LEU A 593 22.19 -26.88 11.99
C LEU A 593 22.01 -27.55 13.35
N LYS A 594 23.02 -28.25 13.86
CA LYS A 594 22.97 -28.97 15.14
C LYS A 594 24.05 -28.53 16.11
N ILE A 595 23.63 -28.24 17.34
CA ILE A 595 24.52 -28.07 18.49
C ILE A 595 24.10 -29.04 19.58
N LYS A 596 24.94 -30.03 19.86
CA LYS A 596 24.63 -31.13 20.80
C LYS A 596 23.32 -31.84 20.40
N ASP A 597 22.29 -31.78 21.25
CA ASP A 597 20.99 -32.43 21.04
C ASP A 597 19.93 -31.48 20.44
N GLU A 598 20.29 -30.23 20.12
CA GLU A 598 19.36 -29.22 19.59
C GLU A 598 19.59 -28.96 18.10
N THR A 599 18.48 -28.74 17.39
CA THR A 599 18.42 -28.50 15.93
C THR A 599 17.88 -27.10 15.66
N TYR A 600 18.41 -26.46 14.62
CA TYR A 600 18.06 -25.11 14.17
C TYR A 600 17.92 -25.12 12.64
N GLY A 601 16.92 -24.44 12.10
CA GLY A 601 16.66 -24.37 10.66
C GLY A 601 17.31 -23.20 9.94
N SER A 602 17.85 -22.22 10.68
CA SER A 602 18.54 -21.06 10.11
C SER A 602 19.59 -20.50 11.06
N ILE A 603 20.46 -19.64 10.53
CA ILE A 603 21.47 -18.92 11.34
C ILE A 603 20.80 -17.95 12.32
N ASP A 604 19.75 -17.24 11.90
CA ASP A 604 19.03 -16.32 12.78
C ASP A 604 18.34 -17.04 13.94
N GLU A 605 17.69 -18.19 13.67
CA GLU A 605 17.11 -19.03 14.72
C GLU A 605 18.19 -19.53 15.70
N LEU A 606 19.36 -19.92 15.17
CA LEU A 606 20.48 -20.37 15.98
C LEU A 606 21.02 -19.25 16.88
N LEU A 607 21.25 -18.05 16.34
CA LEU A 607 21.72 -16.91 17.12
C LEU A 607 20.68 -16.48 18.17
N GLY A 608 19.41 -16.35 17.78
CA GLY A 608 18.34 -15.93 18.70
C GLY A 608 18.01 -16.96 19.78
N ARG A 609 18.08 -18.27 19.48
CA ARG A 609 17.68 -19.31 20.43
C ARG A 609 18.84 -19.89 21.26
N TYR A 610 20.07 -19.76 20.78
CA TYR A 610 21.25 -20.30 21.46
C TYR A 610 22.15 -19.20 22.05
N ILE A 611 22.42 -18.11 21.33
CA ILE A 611 23.36 -17.08 21.76
C ILE A 611 22.68 -16.02 22.63
N GLU A 612 21.54 -15.46 22.21
CA GLU A 612 20.84 -14.40 22.97
C GLU A 612 20.54 -14.80 24.43
N PRO A 613 20.00 -16.00 24.73
CA PRO A 613 19.74 -16.38 26.12
C PRO A 613 21.02 -16.47 26.95
N MET A 614 22.15 -16.81 26.31
CA MET A 614 23.44 -16.85 27.01
C MET A 614 23.97 -15.45 27.33
N ASN A 615 23.66 -14.45 26.52
CA ASN A 615 23.98 -13.05 26.81
C ASN A 615 23.19 -12.54 28.02
N ASP A 616 21.90 -12.88 28.12
CA ASP A 616 21.07 -12.53 29.27
C ASP A 616 21.67 -13.07 30.59
N PHE A 617 22.18 -14.30 30.57
CA PHE A 617 22.85 -14.89 31.74
C PHE A 617 24.23 -14.28 32.03
N VAL A 618 24.95 -13.80 31.01
CA VAL A 618 26.18 -13.02 31.21
C VAL A 618 25.85 -11.70 31.90
N ASP A 619 24.81 -10.99 31.47
CA ASP A 619 24.40 -9.74 32.09
C ASP A 619 23.89 -9.95 33.52
N GLU A 620 23.12 -11.02 33.76
CA GLU A 620 22.62 -11.38 35.10
C GLU A 620 23.78 -11.66 36.07
N ILE A 621 24.80 -12.41 35.63
CA ILE A 621 25.92 -12.75 36.51
C ILE A 621 26.80 -11.54 36.81
N GLN A 622 27.00 -10.63 35.84
CA GLN A 622 27.73 -9.38 36.03
C GLN A 622 27.01 -8.43 37.00
N CYS A 623 25.69 -8.32 36.87
CA CYS A 623 24.86 -7.47 37.73
C CYS A 623 24.68 -8.03 39.15
N HIS A 624 25.05 -9.29 39.39
CA HIS A 624 24.84 -9.92 40.69
C HIS A 624 25.73 -9.31 41.78
N ARG A 625 25.17 -8.97 42.94
CA ARG A 625 25.85 -8.33 44.10
C ARG A 625 27.12 -9.01 44.66
N LYS A 626 27.38 -10.26 44.28
CA LYS A 626 28.57 -11.03 44.67
C LYS A 626 29.59 -11.18 43.54
N PHE A 627 29.29 -10.61 42.38
CA PHE A 627 30.22 -10.52 41.27
C PHE A 627 31.29 -9.48 41.58
N VAL A 628 32.53 -9.83 41.28
CA VAL A 628 33.72 -9.01 41.48
C VAL A 628 34.55 -9.13 40.21
N ASP A 629 34.68 -8.01 39.50
CA ASP A 629 35.48 -7.93 38.29
C ASP A 629 36.96 -7.70 38.63
N LEU A 630 37.60 -8.76 39.11
CA LEU A 630 39.01 -8.83 39.45
C LEU A 630 39.56 -10.16 38.96
N THR A 631 40.90 -10.28 38.86
CA THR A 631 41.53 -11.55 38.51
C THR A 631 41.22 -12.62 39.56
N GLU A 632 41.31 -13.89 39.16
CA GLU A 632 41.11 -14.99 40.12
C GLU A 632 42.08 -14.85 41.31
N ASP A 633 43.34 -14.48 41.13
CA ASP A 633 44.24 -14.37 42.28
C ASP A 633 43.84 -13.23 43.24
N ASP A 634 43.47 -12.07 42.72
CA ASP A 634 43.06 -10.91 43.53
C ASP A 634 41.79 -11.17 44.34
N VAL A 635 40.81 -11.87 43.73
CA VAL A 635 39.59 -12.27 44.43
C VAL A 635 39.94 -13.22 45.59
N ASP A 636 40.98 -14.06 45.47
CA ASP A 636 41.34 -15.01 46.52
C ASP A 636 41.98 -14.31 47.70
N GLU A 637 42.82 -13.31 47.43
CA GLU A 637 43.39 -12.46 48.46
C GLU A 637 42.31 -11.69 49.23
N LYS A 638 41.33 -11.13 48.51
CA LYS A 638 40.17 -10.47 49.10
C LYS A 638 39.37 -11.41 50.00
N LEU A 639 39.05 -12.61 49.53
CA LEU A 639 38.31 -13.60 50.30
C LEU A 639 39.09 -14.10 51.53
N LYS A 640 40.42 -14.26 51.42
CA LYS A 640 41.29 -14.58 52.56
C LYS A 640 41.30 -13.46 53.59
N ALA A 641 41.35 -12.20 53.17
CA ALA A 641 41.29 -11.04 54.05
C ALA A 641 39.93 -10.96 54.78
N GLU A 642 38.82 -11.17 54.07
CA GLU A 642 37.48 -11.24 54.66
C GLU A 642 37.34 -12.42 55.66
N LYS A 643 37.96 -13.56 55.35
CA LYS A 643 37.99 -14.73 56.26
C LYS A 643 38.78 -14.44 57.53
N LYS A 644 39.88 -13.68 57.41
CA LYS A 644 40.68 -13.24 58.56
C LYS A 644 39.91 -12.25 59.44
N ALA A 645 39.12 -11.36 58.83
CA ALA A 645 38.27 -10.40 59.54
C ALA A 645 37.04 -11.06 60.19
N ASN A 646 36.44 -12.06 59.55
CA ASN A 646 35.30 -12.82 60.09
C ASN A 646 35.53 -14.35 60.01
N PRO A 647 36.22 -14.94 61.01
CA PRO A 647 36.59 -16.36 60.98
C PRO A 647 35.41 -17.34 60.93
N LYS A 648 34.22 -16.93 61.42
CA LYS A 648 33.01 -17.79 61.42
C LYS A 648 32.29 -17.81 60.06
N GLY A 649 32.48 -16.79 59.22
CA GLY A 649 31.87 -16.71 57.89
C GLY A 649 32.58 -17.55 56.83
N ILE A 650 31.87 -17.92 55.77
CA ILE A 650 32.46 -18.47 54.53
C ILE A 650 32.34 -17.35 53.48
N PRO A 651 33.37 -16.52 53.26
CA PRO A 651 33.34 -15.52 52.21
C PRO A 651 33.38 -16.22 50.85
N TYR A 652 32.60 -15.69 49.90
CA TYR A 652 32.53 -16.15 48.52
C TYR A 652 32.24 -14.99 47.56
N ALA A 653 32.73 -15.10 46.33
CA ALA A 653 32.53 -14.16 45.25
C ALA A 653 32.44 -14.90 43.90
N LEU A 654 31.78 -14.27 42.93
CA LEU A 654 31.78 -14.67 41.53
C LEU A 654 32.79 -13.78 40.79
N CYS A 655 33.57 -14.36 39.89
CA CYS A 655 34.44 -13.61 38.99
C CYS A 655 34.55 -14.34 37.65
N TRP A 656 35.10 -13.66 36.64
CA TRP A 656 35.43 -14.31 35.37
C TRP A 656 36.59 -15.30 35.53
N THR A 657 36.67 -16.27 34.63
CA THR A 657 37.87 -17.12 34.47
C THR A 657 38.39 -16.99 33.05
N ASP A 658 39.66 -16.63 32.92
CA ASP A 658 40.29 -16.44 31.61
C ASP A 658 40.71 -17.78 30.97
N MET A 659 40.82 -18.84 31.79
CA MET A 659 41.19 -20.18 31.34
C MET A 659 40.05 -20.91 30.61
N HIS A 660 38.79 -20.54 30.87
CA HIS A 660 37.61 -21.21 30.33
C HIS A 660 36.56 -20.19 29.84
N PRO A 661 36.68 -19.70 28.59
CA PRO A 661 35.70 -18.78 28.01
C PRO A 661 34.26 -19.32 28.07
N GLY A 662 33.34 -18.47 28.53
CA GLY A 662 31.93 -18.80 28.78
C GLY A 662 31.67 -19.64 30.04
N TYR A 663 32.62 -19.62 30.97
CA TYR A 663 32.42 -20.04 32.36
C TYR A 663 32.70 -18.84 33.28
N ALA A 664 32.00 -18.80 34.41
CA ALA A 664 32.34 -17.95 35.55
C ALA A 664 32.87 -18.83 36.70
N SER A 665 33.66 -18.24 37.59
CA SER A 665 34.28 -18.94 38.72
C SER A 665 33.62 -18.47 40.02
N LEU A 666 32.96 -19.39 40.73
CA LEU A 666 32.42 -19.15 42.08
C LEU A 666 33.47 -19.55 43.11
N ARG A 667 34.12 -18.57 43.72
CA ARG A 667 35.32 -18.78 44.55
C ARG A 667 35.00 -18.49 46.00
N PHE A 668 35.51 -19.32 46.92
CA PHE A 668 35.14 -19.31 48.34
C PHE A 668 36.25 -19.87 49.23
N VAL A 669 36.28 -19.42 50.50
CA VAL A 669 37.28 -19.86 51.49
C VAL A 669 36.58 -20.41 52.73
N THR A 670 36.69 -21.73 52.97
CA THR A 670 36.10 -22.35 54.17
C THR A 670 37.03 -22.34 55.37
N THR A 671 38.32 -22.59 55.17
CA THR A 671 39.35 -22.71 56.22
C THR A 671 40.48 -21.70 55.97
N SER A 672 41.41 -22.01 55.07
CA SER A 672 42.54 -21.16 54.67
C SER A 672 42.84 -21.26 53.17
N THR A 673 42.53 -22.41 52.55
CA THR A 673 42.69 -22.62 51.11
C THR A 673 41.45 -22.16 50.36
N PRO A 674 41.61 -21.26 49.38
CA PRO A 674 40.52 -20.94 48.47
C PRO A 674 40.17 -22.13 47.60
N ARG A 675 38.89 -22.21 47.25
CA ARG A 675 38.32 -23.22 46.38
C ARG A 675 37.43 -22.52 45.37
N SER A 676 37.31 -23.10 44.18
CA SER A 676 36.46 -22.57 43.12
C SER A 676 35.54 -23.66 42.57
N HIS A 677 34.36 -23.24 42.11
CA HIS A 677 33.47 -24.01 41.26
C HIS A 677 33.32 -23.31 39.93
N LEU A 678 33.49 -24.04 38.83
CA LEU A 678 33.22 -23.53 37.49
C LEU A 678 31.71 -23.56 37.23
N ILE A 679 31.18 -22.41 36.83
CA ILE A 679 29.78 -22.18 36.51
C ILE A 679 29.69 -21.96 35.00
N GLY A 680 29.16 -22.93 34.27
CA GLY A 680 29.05 -22.82 32.81
C GLY A 680 27.81 -22.06 32.39
N ILE A 681 27.96 -21.12 31.48
CA ILE A 681 26.83 -20.37 30.91
C ILE A 681 26.30 -21.16 29.71
N THR A 682 25.01 -21.50 29.74
CA THR A 682 24.31 -22.27 28.70
C THR A 682 22.96 -21.62 28.40
N PRO A 683 22.31 -21.92 27.26
CA PRO A 683 21.01 -21.33 26.93
C PRO A 683 19.91 -21.73 27.93
N LYS A 684 20.14 -22.78 28.72
CA LYS A 684 19.21 -23.28 29.76
C LYS A 684 19.52 -22.73 31.15
N GLY A 685 20.47 -21.80 31.27
CA GLY A 685 20.89 -21.18 32.52
C GLY A 685 22.31 -21.53 32.97
N PHE A 686 22.58 -21.27 34.25
CA PHE A 686 23.87 -21.53 34.89
C PHE A 686 24.01 -23.02 35.23
N SER A 687 25.04 -23.65 34.67
CA SER A 687 25.37 -25.05 34.95
C SER A 687 26.42 -25.17 36.04
N TRP A 688 26.14 -25.98 37.06
CA TRP A 688 27.10 -26.37 38.08
C TRP A 688 26.98 -27.87 38.35
N GLY A 689 28.00 -28.63 37.95
CA GLY A 689 27.95 -30.09 37.92
C GLY A 689 26.91 -30.60 36.92
N SER A 690 26.01 -31.48 37.37
CA SER A 690 24.91 -32.02 36.56
C SER A 690 23.60 -31.25 36.70
N ARG A 691 23.62 -30.08 37.37
CA ARG A 691 22.43 -29.26 37.64
C ARG A 691 22.50 -27.95 36.86
N SER A 692 21.36 -27.50 36.38
CA SER A 692 21.16 -26.19 35.73
C SER A 692 20.25 -25.32 36.58
N PHE A 693 20.54 -24.02 36.64
CA PHE A 693 19.82 -23.02 37.43
C PHE A 693 19.41 -21.87 36.53
N LEU A 694 18.16 -21.43 36.64
CA LEU A 694 17.61 -20.37 35.78
C LEU A 694 17.99 -18.97 36.26
N THR A 695 18.46 -18.83 37.50
CA THR A 695 18.94 -17.55 38.04
C THR A 695 20.21 -17.73 38.88
N ALA A 696 21.05 -16.70 38.92
CA ALA A 696 22.26 -16.66 39.74
C ALA A 696 21.94 -16.79 41.24
N GLU A 697 20.78 -16.29 41.68
CA GLU A 697 20.33 -16.44 43.07
C GLU A 697 19.99 -17.89 43.42
N GLN A 698 19.34 -18.64 42.53
CA GLN A 698 19.04 -20.06 42.74
C GLN A 698 20.34 -20.88 42.86
N LEU A 699 21.30 -20.62 41.96
CA LEU A 699 22.63 -21.21 42.01
C LEU A 699 23.31 -20.94 43.36
N ILE A 700 23.31 -19.68 43.81
CA ILE A 700 23.95 -19.30 45.08
C ILE A 700 23.22 -19.89 46.29
N ASN A 701 21.90 -19.98 46.25
CA ASN A 701 21.13 -20.59 47.33
C ASN A 701 21.43 -22.09 47.45
N GLU A 702 21.59 -22.81 46.34
CA GLU A 702 22.05 -24.20 46.37
C GLU A 702 23.52 -24.32 46.82
N PHE A 703 24.39 -23.41 46.39
CA PHE A 703 25.76 -23.35 46.90
C PHE A 703 25.81 -23.16 48.42
N LYS A 704 24.96 -22.28 48.98
CA LYS A 704 24.88 -22.06 50.44
C LYS A 704 24.44 -23.30 51.20
N LYS A 705 23.56 -24.12 50.61
CA LYS A 705 23.14 -25.40 51.21
C LYS A 705 24.26 -26.45 51.17
N ASN A 706 25.03 -26.49 50.09
CA ASN A 706 26.14 -27.44 49.94
C ASN A 706 27.40 -26.82 49.27
N PRO A 707 28.23 -26.08 50.02
CA PRO A 707 29.40 -25.39 49.45
C PRO A 707 30.47 -26.31 48.89
N ARG A 708 30.51 -27.57 49.34
CA ARG A 708 31.50 -28.57 48.91
C ARG A 708 31.12 -29.25 47.58
N GLY A 709 29.92 -28.99 47.06
CA GLY A 709 29.38 -29.62 45.86
C GLY A 709 29.04 -31.10 46.06
N THR A 710 28.28 -31.68 45.13
CA THR A 710 28.24 -33.13 44.94
C THR A 710 29.48 -33.50 44.15
N GLN A 711 30.24 -34.54 44.53
CA GLN A 711 31.43 -34.93 43.78
C GLN A 711 31.06 -35.34 42.35
N SER A 712 31.30 -34.45 41.40
CA SER A 712 31.25 -34.70 39.96
C SER A 712 32.67 -35.00 39.48
N LYS A 713 32.83 -36.03 38.64
CA LYS A 713 34.09 -36.35 37.97
C LYS A 713 34.61 -35.11 37.23
N LYS A 714 35.91 -34.83 37.33
CA LYS A 714 36.58 -33.77 36.56
C LYS A 714 36.26 -33.94 35.07
N PRO A 715 35.99 -32.85 34.31
CA PRO A 715 35.94 -32.94 32.86
C PRO A 715 37.33 -33.35 32.35
N VAL A 716 37.35 -34.38 31.51
CA VAL A 716 38.58 -34.85 30.84
C VAL A 716 38.98 -33.79 29.82
N ASN A 717 40.17 -33.24 29.98
CA ASN A 717 40.79 -32.37 28.98
C ASN A 717 41.42 -33.28 27.92
N ASP A 718 40.79 -33.35 26.75
CA ASP A 718 41.25 -34.19 25.63
C ASP A 718 42.28 -33.41 24.81
N SER A 719 43.43 -33.15 25.43
CA SER A 719 44.63 -32.67 24.75
C SER A 719 45.83 -32.88 25.66
N GLN A 720 46.79 -33.68 25.17
CA GLN A 720 48.09 -34.04 25.74
C GLN A 720 48.13 -35.26 26.70
N LYS A 721 48.14 -36.46 26.11
CA LYS A 721 49.10 -37.52 26.47
C LYS A 721 49.69 -38.14 25.21
N SER A 722 50.91 -37.74 24.86
CA SER A 722 51.81 -38.53 24.01
C SER A 722 52.99 -38.98 24.88
N GLY A 723 53.15 -40.28 25.04
CA GLY A 723 54.22 -40.91 25.79
C GLY A 723 54.20 -42.44 25.61
N SER A 724 54.62 -42.87 24.42
CA SER A 724 55.22 -44.18 24.04
C SER A 724 54.53 -45.51 24.41
N ILE A 725 53.91 -46.13 23.40
CA ILE A 725 53.76 -47.59 23.25
C ILE A 725 54.35 -47.95 21.86
N PRO A 726 55.16 -49.02 21.72
CA PRO A 726 55.90 -49.33 20.50
C PRO A 726 54.99 -49.78 19.34
N PRO A 727 55.45 -49.64 18.08
CA PRO A 727 54.62 -49.88 16.90
C PRO A 727 54.35 -51.38 16.67
N PRO A 728 53.17 -51.74 16.14
CA PRO A 728 52.92 -53.09 15.64
C PRO A 728 53.72 -53.33 14.36
N LYS A 729 54.27 -54.55 14.24
CA LYS A 729 55.04 -55.03 13.08
C LYS A 729 54.24 -54.92 11.76
N PRO A 730 54.89 -54.52 10.65
CA PRO A 730 54.27 -54.62 9.33
C PRO A 730 54.19 -56.10 8.89
N PRO A 731 53.12 -56.52 8.19
CA PRO A 731 53.15 -57.77 7.46
C PRO A 731 54.15 -57.68 6.30
N ALA A 732 55.03 -58.67 6.20
CA ALA A 732 56.01 -58.79 5.13
C ALA A 732 55.35 -59.06 3.76
N PRO A 733 55.97 -58.65 2.64
CA PRO A 733 55.35 -58.68 1.33
C PRO A 733 55.38 -60.10 0.75
N LYS A 734 54.39 -60.44 -0.08
CA LYS A 734 54.50 -61.53 -1.06
C LYS A 734 54.10 -61.04 -2.45
N PRO A 735 54.79 -61.53 -3.50
CA PRO A 735 54.95 -60.80 -4.76
C PRO A 735 53.81 -61.05 -5.75
N ALA A 736 53.76 -60.18 -6.76
CA ALA A 736 52.95 -60.33 -7.96
C ALA A 736 53.43 -61.49 -8.86
N GLY A 737 52.49 -62.11 -9.58
CA GLY A 737 52.71 -63.08 -10.66
C GLY A 737 51.82 -64.32 -10.49
N ARG A 738 50.63 -64.39 -11.13
CA ARG A 738 50.37 -64.86 -12.51
C ARG A 738 50.46 -66.40 -12.62
N TRP A 739 49.57 -66.98 -13.44
CA TRP A 739 49.24 -68.42 -13.64
C TRP A 739 48.23 -68.94 -12.59
N GLY A 740 47.00 -69.37 -12.90
CA GLY A 740 46.41 -69.85 -14.14
C GLY A 740 45.99 -71.31 -13.94
N ALA A 741 44.73 -71.57 -13.55
CA ALA A 741 43.96 -72.79 -13.83
C ALA A 741 42.58 -72.76 -13.10
N LYS A 742 41.49 -72.73 -13.86
CA LYS A 742 40.20 -73.36 -13.49
C LYS A 742 40.29 -74.84 -13.89
N PRO A 743 39.65 -75.78 -13.18
CA PRO A 743 38.31 -76.28 -13.59
C PRO A 743 37.47 -76.79 -12.39
N ALA A 744 36.22 -77.26 -12.44
CA ALA A 744 35.03 -77.20 -13.30
C ALA A 744 33.93 -78.07 -12.58
N PRO A 745 32.64 -78.05 -13.02
CA PRO A 745 31.44 -78.52 -12.30
C PRO A 745 30.93 -79.90 -12.84
N PRO A 746 29.61 -80.24 -12.93
CA PRO A 746 28.44 -80.35 -12.02
C PRO A 746 27.92 -81.83 -11.96
N PRO A 747 26.64 -82.21 -11.65
CA PRO A 747 25.41 -82.04 -12.49
C PRO A 747 24.16 -81.61 -11.68
N GLY A 748 23.10 -80.94 -12.18
CA GLY A 748 22.15 -81.24 -13.29
C GLY A 748 20.83 -81.79 -12.70
N ALA A 749 19.59 -81.35 -12.98
CA ALA A 749 19.03 -80.50 -14.05
C ALA A 749 17.57 -80.04 -13.75
N ALA A 750 17.16 -78.93 -14.40
CA ALA A 750 15.83 -78.55 -14.95
C ALA A 750 14.62 -78.35 -14.00
N SER A 751 13.57 -77.57 -14.26
CA SER A 751 13.19 -76.43 -15.13
C SER A 751 11.70 -76.16 -14.83
N ALA A 752 11.24 -74.90 -14.87
CA ALA A 752 9.86 -74.45 -15.20
C ALA A 752 8.65 -74.95 -14.33
N ALA A 753 7.45 -74.37 -14.26
CA ALA A 753 6.87 -73.03 -14.42
C ALA A 753 5.34 -73.14 -14.05
N TRP A 754 4.68 -71.98 -13.78
CA TRP A 754 3.22 -71.68 -13.73
C TRP A 754 2.30 -72.26 -12.63
N ASP A 755 1.75 -71.43 -11.72
CA ASP A 755 0.34 -70.92 -11.73
C ASP A 755 -0.08 -70.05 -10.48
N ARG A 756 -0.63 -68.83 -10.74
CA ARG A 756 -1.57 -67.93 -9.97
C ARG A 756 -1.27 -67.31 -8.57
N PRO A 757 -1.93 -66.18 -8.17
CA PRO A 757 -2.33 -64.92 -8.87
C PRO A 757 -1.78 -63.63 -8.15
N PRO A 758 -1.96 -62.40 -8.69
CA PRO A 758 -1.38 -61.17 -8.11
C PRO A 758 -2.29 -60.42 -7.10
N PRO A 759 -1.74 -59.77 -6.06
CA PRO A 759 -2.41 -58.72 -5.28
C PRO A 759 -2.19 -57.29 -5.89
N PRO A 760 -3.00 -56.29 -5.52
CA PRO A 760 -3.33 -55.12 -6.37
C PRO A 760 -2.30 -53.96 -6.36
N PRO A 761 -2.40 -53.02 -7.33
CA PRO A 761 -1.46 -51.90 -7.48
C PRO A 761 -1.66 -50.78 -6.44
N PRO A 762 -0.61 -49.99 -6.12
CA PRO A 762 -0.74 -48.80 -5.30
C PRO A 762 -1.49 -47.68 -6.05
N MET A 763 -2.54 -47.16 -5.42
CA MET A 763 -3.36 -46.07 -5.95
C MET A 763 -2.63 -44.72 -5.93
N ALA A 764 -2.95 -43.91 -6.94
CA ALA A 764 -2.49 -42.55 -7.21
C ALA A 764 -2.69 -41.54 -6.04
N PRO A 765 -1.91 -40.45 -6.00
CA PRO A 765 -2.05 -39.38 -5.01
C PRO A 765 -3.33 -38.55 -5.25
N LYS A 766 -4.04 -38.22 -4.16
CA LYS A 766 -5.17 -37.28 -4.12
C LYS A 766 -4.68 -35.82 -3.97
N PRO A 767 -5.45 -34.82 -4.46
CA PRO A 767 -5.07 -33.41 -4.46
C PRO A 767 -5.13 -32.76 -3.06
N PRO A 768 -4.44 -31.62 -2.84
CA PRO A 768 -4.34 -30.97 -1.53
C PRO A 768 -5.58 -30.14 -1.17
N VAL A 769 -5.91 -30.10 0.12
CA VAL A 769 -6.95 -29.26 0.75
C VAL A 769 -6.25 -28.35 1.80
N PRO A 770 -6.69 -27.09 2.02
CA PRO A 770 -5.91 -26.05 2.73
C PRO A 770 -5.96 -26.16 4.28
N PRO A 771 -5.10 -25.40 5.00
CA PRO A 771 -4.95 -25.54 6.45
C PRO A 771 -6.05 -24.84 7.25
N MET A 772 -6.48 -25.50 8.32
CA MET A 772 -7.51 -25.05 9.27
C MET A 772 -6.86 -24.51 10.55
N GLN A 773 -7.36 -23.36 11.01
CA GLN A 773 -7.01 -22.72 12.27
C GLN A 773 -7.53 -23.50 13.49
N ALA A 774 -6.79 -23.40 14.59
CA ALA A 774 -7.04 -24.06 15.86
C ALA A 774 -8.21 -23.47 16.66
N THR A 775 -9.06 -24.34 17.21
CA THR A 775 -9.96 -24.01 18.33
C THR A 775 -9.90 -25.13 19.37
N TRP A 776 -9.65 -24.77 20.63
CA TRP A 776 -9.74 -25.64 21.81
C TRP A 776 -11.04 -25.35 22.59
N ASN A 777 -11.90 -26.36 22.80
CA ASN A 777 -12.17 -26.98 24.11
C ASN A 777 -13.52 -27.73 24.18
N ASN A 778 -13.44 -28.93 24.78
CA ASN A 778 -14.50 -29.90 25.06
C ASN A 778 -15.28 -29.61 26.35
N ALA A 779 -16.58 -29.97 26.40
CA ALA A 779 -17.26 -30.63 27.54
C ALA A 779 -18.64 -31.23 27.11
N PRO A 780 -19.18 -32.28 27.79
CA PRO A 780 -20.04 -33.33 27.21
C PRO A 780 -21.58 -33.16 27.44
N PRO A 781 -22.45 -34.02 26.86
CA PRO A 781 -23.91 -33.78 26.76
C PRO A 781 -24.77 -34.57 27.78
N PRO A 782 -26.04 -34.17 27.99
CA PRO A 782 -27.11 -35.05 28.47
C PRO A 782 -28.23 -35.30 27.42
N PRO A 783 -29.15 -36.28 27.65
CA PRO A 783 -29.81 -37.05 26.60
C PRO A 783 -31.23 -36.59 26.20
N ALA A 784 -31.71 -37.17 25.09
CA ALA A 784 -32.95 -36.87 24.35
C ALA A 784 -34.29 -37.27 25.03
N PRO A 785 -35.41 -36.74 24.49
CA PRO A 785 -36.67 -37.47 24.36
C PRO A 785 -37.27 -37.41 22.91
N PRO A 786 -38.36 -38.16 22.60
CA PRO A 786 -38.48 -38.88 21.32
C PRO A 786 -39.61 -38.44 20.35
N ILE A 787 -39.41 -38.82 19.07
CA ILE A 787 -40.32 -39.42 18.05
C ILE A 787 -41.71 -38.81 17.76
N GLY A 788 -41.96 -38.60 16.44
CA GLY A 788 -43.27 -38.66 15.75
C GLY A 788 -43.77 -37.28 15.31
N GLY A 789 -44.25 -37.01 14.09
CA GLY A 789 -44.63 -37.77 12.91
C GLY A 789 -45.63 -36.91 12.11
N GLY A 790 -45.68 -37.05 10.78
CA GLY A 790 -46.88 -36.75 9.99
C GLY A 790 -47.08 -35.33 9.41
N SER A 791 -46.79 -35.21 8.10
CA SER A 791 -47.70 -34.74 7.02
C SER A 791 -48.72 -33.59 7.25
N GLY A 792 -48.65 -32.57 6.39
CA GLY A 792 -49.76 -32.28 5.46
C GLY A 792 -50.50 -30.93 5.54
N TRP A 793 -50.36 -30.15 4.46
CA TRP A 793 -51.39 -29.36 3.73
C TRP A 793 -52.18 -28.19 4.38
N ASN A 794 -52.04 -27.05 3.69
CA ASN A 794 -53.06 -26.06 3.27
C ASN A 794 -53.75 -25.07 4.24
N SER A 795 -53.78 -23.83 3.72
CA SER A 795 -54.82 -22.79 3.83
C SER A 795 -54.67 -21.69 4.90
N ALA A 796 -54.58 -20.45 4.40
CA ALA A 796 -54.96 -19.18 5.08
C ALA A 796 -56.51 -19.08 5.23
N PRO A 797 -57.16 -18.02 5.80
CA PRO A 797 -56.68 -16.78 6.43
C PRO A 797 -57.42 -16.32 7.73
N LEU A 798 -57.02 -15.14 8.23
CA LEU A 798 -57.69 -14.15 9.12
C LEU A 798 -57.48 -14.18 10.67
N PRO A 799 -57.46 -13.00 11.33
CA PRO A 799 -56.90 -12.80 12.67
C PRO A 799 -57.97 -12.71 13.78
N PRO A 800 -57.58 -12.90 15.06
CA PRO A 800 -58.35 -12.30 16.17
C PRO A 800 -57.42 -11.76 17.29
N PRO A 801 -57.93 -11.27 18.43
CA PRO A 801 -57.98 -9.87 18.82
C PRO A 801 -56.97 -9.52 19.94
N ARG A 802 -56.78 -8.21 20.19
CA ARG A 802 -55.95 -7.71 21.29
C ARG A 802 -56.71 -7.76 22.63
N PRO A 803 -56.15 -8.32 23.71
CA PRO A 803 -56.60 -8.07 25.10
C PRO A 803 -55.61 -7.17 25.89
N PRO A 804 -56.00 -6.69 27.08
CA PRO A 804 -55.63 -5.37 27.60
C PRO A 804 -54.35 -5.33 28.46
N ALA A 805 -53.85 -4.12 28.68
CA ALA A 805 -52.64 -3.81 29.45
C ALA A 805 -52.76 -4.18 30.94
N GLY A 806 -51.71 -4.84 31.46
CA GLY A 806 -51.44 -5.06 32.88
C GLY A 806 -50.21 -4.27 33.37
N PRO A 807 -50.04 -4.05 34.69
CA PRO A 807 -49.13 -3.07 35.29
C PRO A 807 -47.66 -3.55 35.34
N PRO A 808 -46.68 -2.64 35.56
CA PRO A 808 -45.26 -2.96 35.42
C PRO A 808 -44.73 -3.70 36.65
N VAL A 809 -43.99 -4.80 36.44
CA VAL A 809 -43.25 -5.52 37.48
C VAL A 809 -41.78 -5.59 37.09
N GLY A 810 -40.92 -5.26 38.04
CA GLY A 810 -39.50 -4.97 37.88
C GLY A 810 -38.62 -6.15 37.46
N LEU A 811 -37.48 -5.79 36.87
CA LEU A 811 -36.41 -6.66 36.40
C LEU A 811 -35.63 -7.31 37.55
N PRO A 812 -35.30 -8.62 37.47
CA PRO A 812 -34.32 -9.27 38.33
C PRO A 812 -32.86 -8.98 37.91
N PRO A 813 -31.87 -9.19 38.81
CA PRO A 813 -30.52 -8.62 38.70
C PRO A 813 -29.56 -9.40 37.78
N ALA A 814 -28.58 -8.67 37.23
CA ALA A 814 -27.50 -9.18 36.40
C ALA A 814 -26.35 -9.84 37.22
N PRO A 815 -25.60 -10.79 36.64
CA PRO A 815 -24.52 -11.50 37.33
C PRO A 815 -23.25 -10.65 37.53
N SER A 816 -22.55 -10.97 38.61
CA SER A 816 -21.36 -10.31 39.16
C SER A 816 -20.11 -10.48 38.30
N TYR A 817 -19.58 -9.36 37.79
CA TYR A 817 -18.23 -9.26 37.22
C TYR A 817 -17.26 -8.63 38.23
N VAL A 818 -16.09 -9.27 38.38
CA VAL A 818 -14.96 -8.80 39.19
C VAL A 818 -14.32 -7.58 38.51
N GLN A 819 -14.08 -6.51 39.27
CA GLN A 819 -13.45 -5.27 38.79
C GLN A 819 -11.94 -5.44 38.54
N PRO A 820 -11.39 -4.94 37.41
CA PRO A 820 -9.98 -4.59 37.30
C PRO A 820 -9.69 -3.24 38.00
N PRO A 821 -8.42 -2.97 38.40
CA PRO A 821 -8.07 -1.78 39.18
C PRO A 821 -8.30 -0.47 38.41
N SER A 822 -8.76 0.54 39.14
CA SER A 822 -9.08 1.89 38.66
C SER A 822 -7.90 2.58 37.99
N ALA A 823 -8.09 3.01 36.73
CA ALA A 823 -7.21 3.94 36.04
C ALA A 823 -7.24 5.34 36.69
N PRO A 824 -6.12 6.09 36.70
CA PRO A 824 -6.08 7.45 37.25
C PRO A 824 -6.92 8.42 36.42
N ARG A 825 -7.58 9.38 37.10
CA ARG A 825 -8.38 10.44 36.46
C ARG A 825 -7.53 11.26 35.46
N PRO A 826 -8.09 11.67 34.30
CA PRO A 826 -7.45 12.66 33.46
C PRO A 826 -7.41 14.03 34.17
N PRO A 827 -6.37 14.85 33.94
CA PRO A 827 -6.28 16.20 34.48
C PRO A 827 -7.35 17.13 33.87
N PRO A 828 -7.79 18.17 34.60
CA PRO A 828 -8.74 19.16 34.08
C PRO A 828 -8.13 19.98 32.91
N PRO A 829 -8.95 20.52 32.00
CA PRO A 829 -8.48 21.33 30.88
C PRO A 829 -7.75 22.60 31.36
N PRO A 830 -6.74 23.09 30.61
CA PRO A 830 -5.99 24.29 30.97
C PRO A 830 -6.89 25.53 30.95
N GLN A 831 -6.79 26.36 31.99
CA GLN A 831 -7.47 27.65 32.08
C GLN A 831 -6.92 28.62 31.01
N PRO A 832 -7.75 29.51 30.44
CA PRO A 832 -7.28 30.56 29.54
C PRO A 832 -6.30 31.51 30.28
N PRO A 833 -5.27 32.03 29.59
CA PRO A 833 -4.25 32.85 30.22
C PRO A 833 -4.84 34.15 30.80
N VAL A 834 -4.51 34.40 32.06
CA VAL A 834 -4.82 35.62 32.81
C VAL A 834 -4.14 36.81 32.13
N ARG A 835 -4.91 37.84 31.77
CA ARG A 835 -4.35 39.11 31.26
C ARG A 835 -3.45 39.74 32.31
N PRO A 836 -2.22 40.17 31.97
CA PRO A 836 -1.40 40.97 32.89
C PRO A 836 -2.06 42.34 33.14
N PRO A 837 -1.89 42.93 34.33
CA PRO A 837 -2.43 44.24 34.66
C PRO A 837 -1.77 45.34 33.81
N PRO A 838 -2.49 46.44 33.51
CA PRO A 838 -1.93 47.53 32.71
C PRO A 838 -0.83 48.28 33.47
N PRO A 839 0.23 48.76 32.77
CA PRO A 839 1.22 49.66 33.36
C PRO A 839 0.63 51.05 33.63
N PRO A 840 1.21 51.82 34.58
CA PRO A 840 0.64 53.07 35.07
C PRO A 840 0.64 54.18 34.02
N GLN A 841 -0.39 55.03 34.09
CA GLN A 841 -0.58 56.20 33.25
C GLN A 841 0.57 57.21 33.41
N GLY A 842 1.30 57.45 32.33
CA GLY A 842 2.17 58.60 32.12
C GLY A 842 1.70 59.36 30.88
N SER A 843 1.31 60.61 31.09
CA SER A 843 0.83 61.58 30.10
C SER A 843 1.78 61.73 28.90
N TYR A 844 1.26 61.73 27.67
CA TYR A 844 1.53 62.74 26.62
C TYR A 844 0.57 62.47 25.45
N GLY A 845 -0.35 63.41 25.21
CA GLY A 845 -1.28 63.34 24.09
C GLY A 845 -0.62 63.78 22.78
N GLN A 846 -0.96 63.11 21.69
CA GLN A 846 -1.17 63.71 20.36
C GLN A 846 -2.06 62.78 19.53
N GLN A 847 -3.06 63.39 18.89
CA GLN A 847 -4.11 62.74 18.09
C GLN A 847 -3.54 62.21 16.77
N LEU A 848 -3.88 60.97 16.40
CA LEU A 848 -3.71 60.44 15.04
C LEU A 848 -5.01 60.62 14.24
N PRO A 849 -4.94 60.98 12.94
CA PRO A 849 -6.12 61.20 12.10
C PRO A 849 -6.76 59.90 11.58
N PRO A 850 -8.04 59.92 11.14
CA PRO A 850 -8.81 58.74 10.76
C PRO A 850 -8.41 58.11 9.41
N PRO A 851 -8.78 56.84 9.14
CA PRO A 851 -8.33 56.08 7.97
C PRO A 851 -9.02 56.53 6.67
N ARG A 852 -8.27 56.43 5.56
CA ARG A 852 -8.68 56.80 4.20
C ARG A 852 -9.43 55.62 3.52
N PRO A 853 -10.51 55.86 2.74
CA PRO A 853 -11.30 54.81 2.08
C PRO A 853 -10.61 54.24 0.81
N PRO A 854 -11.01 53.05 0.33
CA PRO A 854 -10.28 52.32 -0.71
C PRO A 854 -10.69 52.74 -2.13
N GLY A 855 -9.71 52.87 -3.03
CA GLY A 855 -9.95 52.99 -4.48
C GLY A 855 -8.98 53.91 -5.21
N GLN A 856 -7.85 53.39 -5.66
CA GLN A 856 -7.15 53.76 -6.92
C GLN A 856 -5.91 52.86 -7.12
N PRO A 857 -5.62 52.39 -8.35
CA PRO A 857 -4.51 51.49 -8.63
C PRO A 857 -3.17 52.25 -8.78
N PRO A 858 -2.02 51.64 -8.44
CA PRO A 858 -0.73 52.25 -8.69
C PRO A 858 -0.31 52.09 -10.15
N ALA A 859 0.17 53.20 -10.73
CA ALA A 859 0.75 53.27 -12.07
C ALA A 859 2.10 52.54 -12.13
N PHE A 860 2.32 51.79 -13.22
CA PHE A 860 3.62 51.31 -13.66
C PHE A 860 4.34 52.42 -14.43
N ASP A 861 5.62 52.66 -14.12
CA ASP A 861 6.57 53.07 -15.14
C ASP A 861 8.00 52.58 -14.83
N SER A 862 8.79 52.59 -15.87
CA SER A 862 9.84 51.68 -16.29
C SER A 862 11.26 52.27 -16.13
N GLY A 863 12.29 51.43 -15.97
CA GLY A 863 13.70 51.84 -16.15
C GLY A 863 14.76 51.05 -15.35
N PRO A 864 15.99 50.82 -15.88
CA PRO A 864 16.78 49.59 -15.71
C PRO A 864 17.90 49.62 -14.63
N PRO A 865 18.57 48.48 -14.31
CA PRO A 865 19.51 48.36 -13.19
C PRO A 865 20.97 48.61 -13.59
N SER A 866 21.75 49.22 -12.70
CA SER A 866 23.21 49.36 -12.85
C SER A 866 23.97 49.20 -11.53
N GLY A 867 24.88 48.21 -11.48
CA GLY A 867 26.24 48.24 -10.90
C GLY A 867 26.46 48.39 -9.38
N GLY A 868 27.08 47.38 -8.73
CA GLY A 868 27.64 47.44 -7.35
C GLY A 868 28.97 48.22 -7.25
N PRO A 869 29.95 47.91 -6.35
CA PRO A 869 29.98 47.07 -5.12
C PRO A 869 30.69 47.76 -3.90
N ILE A 870 31.16 46.97 -2.89
CA ILE A 870 32.08 47.27 -1.73
C ILE A 870 31.34 47.67 -0.42
N GLY A 871 31.58 47.16 0.80
CA GLY A 871 32.56 46.23 1.37
C GLY A 871 33.16 46.77 2.71
N ARG A 872 33.19 45.94 3.78
CA ARG A 872 33.87 46.03 5.12
C ARG A 872 33.11 46.75 6.26
N GLY A 873 33.11 46.31 7.53
CA GLY A 873 33.78 45.19 8.22
C GLY A 873 33.70 45.29 9.76
N ARG A 874 34.41 44.35 10.45
CA ARG A 874 34.80 44.20 11.90
C ARG A 874 34.21 42.91 12.52
N GLY A 875 34.93 41.98 13.17
CA GLY A 875 36.36 41.77 13.42
C GLY A 875 36.61 40.82 14.61
N ARG A 876 37.56 39.87 14.46
CA ARG A 876 38.47 39.23 15.46
C ARG A 876 37.86 38.20 16.48
N THR A 877 38.45 37.05 16.82
CA THR A 877 39.84 36.51 16.71
C THR A 877 39.92 34.98 16.95
N LEU A 878 40.96 34.37 16.35
CA LEU A 878 41.53 33.00 16.28
C LEU A 878 42.37 32.58 17.54
N PRO A 879 42.99 31.36 17.71
CA PRO A 879 43.99 30.63 16.85
C PRO A 879 43.84 29.08 16.71
N ALA A 880 44.08 28.40 15.57
CA ALA A 880 45.30 28.07 14.76
C ALA A 880 46.24 27.01 15.40
N TRP A 881 46.52 25.84 14.79
CA TRP A 881 47.59 25.57 13.78
C TRP A 881 47.43 24.22 13.02
N MET A 882 47.52 24.19 11.67
CA MET A 882 48.61 23.67 10.76
C MET A 882 48.78 22.13 10.69
N SER A 883 48.87 21.43 9.55
CA SER A 883 49.56 21.64 8.24
C SER A 883 48.88 20.76 7.14
N LYS A 884 48.48 21.25 5.95
CA LYS A 884 49.21 21.28 4.64
C LYS A 884 49.91 19.96 4.26
N GLN A 885 49.93 19.41 3.03
CA GLN A 885 49.65 19.76 1.61
C GLN A 885 49.69 18.38 0.85
N SER A 886 49.18 18.13 -0.35
CA SER A 886 48.85 18.93 -1.53
C SER A 886 47.55 18.48 -2.18
#